data_AF-A0A372QSN3-F1
#
_entry.id   AF-A0A372QSN3-F1
#
_cell.length_a   1.000
_cell.length_b   1.000
_cell.length_c   1.000
_cell.angle_alpha   90.00
_cell.angle_beta   90.00
_cell.angle_gamma   90.00
#
_symmetry.space_group_name_H-M   'P 1'
#
loop_
_entity.id
_entity.type
_entity.pdbx_description
1 polymer ?
#
loop_
_entity_poly.entity_id
_entity_poly.type
_entity_poly.pdbx_seq_one_letter_code
_entity_poly.pdbx_strand_id
1 'polypeptide(L)'
;MELKLINHDISAIKNNIKCFKSSDLFIHLSTHSKYEAIFRRKLEWIPYNEFCDVKYIVEDVFKKTYRAKWINKRNSVFLESLDDPNNVTPEFVTRIIVLLREIYGITQVPKTKTFMLVLNEICEKCNIMCNAMHYHQNFKNWTSGNNDIDKYIQNTQLLAHVGYKNSLEWIPYDRFYDFKHVAEDKFGKSYKANWTDGNIKYWYSNNWIRENPNMLVFLKSLKNLKDITLELNEITVPYKFYGITQDPKTNTYMAVLSETCENCNSICNAIHFQQNFENWTSGNKNIDKLIQDTQLSVHNKYASVIKKILEWVPYNRLYNIKYISESNYKANWIDGYIDKWDHHNNKTWKRKEQNLIVFLKSLDNPNSITPEYINEISKHYEVYGITQDPETKNYMMIYNEVCGKCKYVCSAIHFKRNFKNWTSGNINVDKFIQDIQLSVHKDANIRNVLEWIPYDKFNNIKYIGKGGFANVYRAEWTINGQHNKLVALKSLNNSKNITLEFMNEIALHNKIGNSFSIIDFHGITQDPITKNYMMVLEYAKEGSLRNYLDKYYNKLSWDDKLLHLYYIASGLVSIHKNGLVHRDFHISNILVSNYTKITDMGLCKPVNCDATENTKKCIYGVLPYIAPEILQGQNYTKAADIYSFGIIMYEVISGLPPYHDVSHDKNLAIKICQGLRPKFNIKLA
;
A
#
# COMPACT_ATOMS: atom_id res chain seq x y z
N MET A 1 11.08 -8.03 8.52
CA MET A 1 11.24 -6.58 8.73
C MET A 1 12.13 -6.29 9.94
N GLU A 2 11.93 -6.99 11.06
CA GLU A 2 12.82 -6.90 12.26
C GLU A 2 14.28 -7.30 11.99
N LEU A 3 14.54 -8.34 11.18
CA LEU A 3 15.90 -8.73 10.76
C LEU A 3 16.67 -7.65 9.98
N LYS A 4 15.97 -6.80 9.22
CA LYS A 4 16.60 -5.70 8.46
C LYS A 4 17.00 -4.53 9.35
N LEU A 5 16.21 -4.25 10.39
CA LEU A 5 16.51 -3.21 11.39
C LEU A 5 17.73 -3.63 12.25
N ILE A 6 17.74 -4.87 12.73
CA ILE A 6 18.86 -5.42 13.50
C ILE A 6 20.15 -5.49 12.65
N ASN A 7 20.08 -5.95 11.40
CA ASN A 7 21.25 -6.00 10.53
C ASN A 7 21.75 -4.60 10.11
N HIS A 8 20.86 -3.61 9.98
CA HIS A 8 21.26 -2.23 9.72
C HIS A 8 22.02 -1.62 10.92
N ASP A 9 21.54 -1.85 12.14
CA ASP A 9 22.21 -1.40 13.36
C ASP A 9 23.55 -2.14 13.57
N ILE A 10 23.58 -3.45 13.35
CA ILE A 10 24.81 -4.27 13.41
C ILE A 10 25.84 -3.83 12.36
N SER A 11 25.41 -3.52 11.13
CA SER A 11 26.31 -3.03 10.08
C SER A 11 26.86 -1.63 10.39
N ALA A 12 26.04 -0.76 10.98
CA ALA A 12 26.48 0.56 11.43
C ALA A 12 27.47 0.46 12.60
N ILE A 13 27.34 -0.55 13.45
CA ILE A 13 28.24 -0.85 14.57
C ILE A 13 29.56 -1.45 14.08
N LYS A 14 29.52 -2.43 13.17
CA LYS A 14 30.73 -3.04 12.56
C LYS A 14 31.61 -2.03 11.85
N ASN A 15 31.02 -1.06 11.16
CA ASN A 15 31.78 -0.03 10.43
C ASN A 15 32.43 1.02 11.35
N ASN A 16 32.05 1.08 12.63
CA ASN A 16 32.49 2.11 13.57
C ASN A 16 33.38 1.58 14.72
N ILE A 17 33.57 0.27 14.86
CA ILE A 17 34.38 -0.30 15.95
C ILE A 17 35.80 -0.59 15.46
N LYS A 18 36.79 0.10 16.04
CA LYS A 18 38.20 -0.36 16.08
C LYS A 18 38.37 -1.30 17.27
N CYS A 19 39.32 -2.25 17.20
CA CYS A 19 39.58 -3.16 18.31
C CYS A 19 39.91 -2.37 19.59
N PHE A 20 39.30 -2.75 20.72
CA PHE A 20 39.48 -2.09 22.02
C PHE A 20 40.30 -2.95 22.97
N LYS A 21 41.11 -2.35 23.85
CA LYS A 21 41.59 -3.06 25.05
C LYS A 21 40.42 -3.37 25.98
N SER A 22 40.49 -4.49 26.71
CA SER A 22 39.37 -4.97 27.53
C SER A 22 38.92 -3.98 28.61
N SER A 23 39.85 -3.20 29.17
CA SER A 23 39.57 -2.12 30.14
C SER A 23 38.84 -0.92 29.51
N ASP A 24 39.19 -0.59 28.27
CA ASP A 24 38.65 0.56 27.55
C ASP A 24 37.26 0.26 27.01
N LEU A 25 36.97 -1.01 26.72
CA LEU A 25 35.64 -1.48 26.35
C LEU A 25 34.62 -1.26 27.48
N PHE A 26 34.99 -1.48 28.74
CA PHE A 26 34.10 -1.20 29.87
C PHE A 26 33.76 0.29 29.95
N ILE A 27 34.76 1.17 29.83
CA ILE A 27 34.55 2.62 29.82
C ILE A 27 33.69 3.00 28.60
N HIS A 28 33.97 2.46 27.42
CA HIS A 28 33.24 2.76 26.20
C HIS A 28 31.76 2.31 26.26
N LEU A 29 31.48 1.08 26.71
CA LEU A 29 30.13 0.53 26.84
C LEU A 29 29.32 1.17 27.98
N SER A 30 29.98 1.64 29.05
CA SER A 30 29.31 2.25 30.21
C SER A 30 29.10 3.78 30.09
N THR A 31 29.76 4.46 29.14
CA THR A 31 29.71 5.94 29.01
C THR A 31 28.96 6.45 27.77
N HIS A 32 28.71 5.60 26.78
CA HIS A 32 27.97 6.01 25.57
C HIS A 32 26.46 5.76 25.71
N SER A 33 25.68 6.84 25.75
CA SER A 33 24.21 6.83 25.88
C SER A 33 23.46 6.03 24.81
N LYS A 34 24.07 5.79 23.63
CA LYS A 34 23.51 4.93 22.58
C LYS A 34 23.40 3.45 22.99
N TYR A 35 24.23 2.98 23.94
CA TYR A 35 24.21 1.58 24.41
C TYR A 35 23.33 1.37 25.66
N GLU A 36 22.93 2.43 26.37
CA GLU A 36 21.95 2.33 27.47
C GLU A 36 20.58 1.83 26.98
N ALA A 37 20.20 2.16 25.74
CA ALA A 37 19.01 1.64 25.10
C ALA A 37 19.07 0.12 24.82
N ILE A 38 20.28 -0.44 24.70
CA ILE A 38 20.52 -1.86 24.41
C ILE A 38 20.58 -2.69 25.69
N PHE A 39 21.24 -2.20 26.75
CA PHE A 39 21.47 -2.99 27.96
C PHE A 39 20.39 -2.84 29.05
N ARG A 40 19.42 -1.91 28.89
CA ARG A 40 18.31 -1.57 29.82
C ARG A 40 18.72 -1.26 31.29
N ARG A 41 19.94 -1.57 31.70
CA ARG A 41 20.59 -1.35 32.99
C ARG A 41 22.03 -0.92 32.77
N LYS A 42 22.56 -0.18 33.73
CA LYS A 42 23.97 0.21 33.75
C LYS A 42 24.83 -1.04 33.96
N LEU A 43 25.82 -1.26 33.10
CA LEU A 43 26.82 -2.31 33.28
C LEU A 43 27.60 -2.04 34.59
N GLU A 44 27.57 -2.99 35.53
CA GLU A 44 28.26 -2.86 36.81
C GLU A 44 29.60 -3.63 36.81
N TRP A 45 30.54 -3.15 37.62
CA TRP A 45 31.73 -3.93 37.96
C TRP A 45 31.36 -4.88 39.11
N ILE A 46 31.50 -6.18 38.87
CA ILE A 46 31.14 -7.20 39.85
C ILE A 46 32.43 -7.86 40.36
N PRO A 47 32.76 -7.71 41.65
CA PRO A 47 33.91 -8.38 42.25
C PRO A 47 33.85 -9.90 42.05
N TYR A 48 34.94 -10.51 41.56
CA TYR A 48 34.95 -11.95 41.24
C TYR A 48 34.69 -12.85 42.47
N ASN A 49 35.01 -12.34 43.66
CA ASN A 49 34.73 -13.01 44.92
C ASN A 49 33.24 -13.02 45.31
N GLU A 50 32.34 -12.42 44.51
CA GLU A 50 30.88 -12.60 44.66
C GLU A 50 30.36 -13.91 44.07
N PHE A 51 31.23 -14.68 43.42
CA PHE A 51 30.89 -15.94 42.77
C PHE A 51 31.49 -17.15 43.51
N CYS A 52 30.68 -18.21 43.64
CA CYS A 52 31.09 -19.53 44.12
C CYS A 52 30.70 -20.61 43.10
N ASP A 53 31.13 -21.86 43.33
CA ASP A 53 30.87 -23.01 42.46
C ASP A 53 31.21 -22.74 40.97
N VAL A 54 32.29 -22.01 40.70
CA VAL A 54 32.68 -21.67 39.32
C VAL A 54 33.14 -22.94 38.59
N LYS A 55 32.27 -23.47 37.72
CA LYS A 55 32.48 -24.69 36.94
C LYS A 55 32.64 -24.33 35.48
N TYR A 56 33.69 -24.82 34.85
CA TYR A 56 33.85 -24.70 33.41
C TYR A 56 32.74 -25.46 32.67
N ILE A 57 32.15 -24.86 31.62
CA ILE A 57 31.08 -25.46 30.82
C ILE A 57 31.57 -25.80 29.43
N VAL A 58 32.15 -24.82 28.74
CA VAL A 58 32.42 -24.91 27.31
C VAL A 58 33.51 -23.93 26.88
N GLU A 59 34.32 -24.35 25.93
CA GLU A 59 35.12 -23.48 25.08
C GLU A 59 34.54 -23.57 23.66
N ASP A 60 34.06 -22.44 23.15
CA ASP A 60 33.66 -22.25 21.75
C ASP A 60 34.95 -21.96 20.92
N VAL A 61 34.87 -21.98 19.59
CA VAL A 61 35.99 -21.68 18.65
C VAL A 61 36.68 -20.35 18.98
N PHE A 62 36.01 -19.50 19.76
CA PHE A 62 36.50 -18.20 20.17
C PHE A 62 36.66 -17.96 21.69
N LYS A 63 36.23 -18.81 22.66
CA LYS A 63 36.33 -18.51 24.14
C LYS A 63 35.84 -19.55 25.14
N LYS A 64 36.30 -19.42 26.41
CA LYS A 64 35.86 -20.16 27.62
C LYS A 64 34.65 -19.54 28.32
N THR A 65 33.66 -20.38 28.65
CA THR A 65 32.45 -20.06 29.42
C THR A 65 32.39 -20.91 30.69
N TYR A 66 32.02 -20.27 31.80
CA TYR A 66 31.89 -20.89 33.12
C TYR A 66 30.47 -20.70 33.65
N ARG A 67 29.98 -21.64 34.43
CA ARG A 67 28.78 -21.50 35.27
C ARG A 67 29.26 -21.09 36.64
N ALA A 68 28.65 -20.09 37.24
CA ALA A 68 28.91 -19.70 38.61
C ALA A 68 27.59 -19.49 39.36
N LYS A 69 27.65 -19.53 40.68
CA LYS A 69 26.54 -19.10 41.54
C LYS A 69 26.93 -17.82 42.24
N TRP A 70 25.97 -16.93 42.42
CA TRP A 70 26.14 -15.82 43.35
C TRP A 70 26.26 -16.37 44.78
N ILE A 71 27.16 -15.82 45.58
CA ILE A 71 27.29 -16.21 47.00
C ILE A 71 26.02 -15.83 47.78
N ASN A 72 25.40 -14.70 47.46
CA ASN A 72 24.25 -14.15 48.19
C ASN A 72 22.91 -14.22 47.44
N LYS A 73 22.86 -14.87 46.27
CA LYS A 73 21.61 -15.03 45.49
C LYS A 73 21.41 -16.49 45.12
N ARG A 74 20.15 -16.93 45.05
CA ARG A 74 19.81 -18.30 44.64
C ARG A 74 20.08 -18.60 43.16
N ASN A 75 20.24 -17.56 42.33
CA ASN A 75 20.38 -17.70 40.89
C ASN A 75 21.83 -18.03 40.50
N SER A 76 22.00 -18.85 39.46
CA SER A 76 23.29 -19.03 38.79
C SER A 76 23.46 -18.02 37.64
N VAL A 77 24.69 -17.84 37.20
CA VAL A 77 25.11 -16.97 36.10
C VAL A 77 26.12 -17.67 35.20
N PHE A 78 26.20 -17.20 33.96
CA PHE A 78 27.29 -17.57 33.06
C PHE A 78 28.38 -16.50 33.10
N LEU A 79 29.64 -16.93 33.18
CA LEU A 79 30.81 -16.09 33.02
C LEU A 79 31.43 -16.40 31.65
N GLU A 80 31.28 -15.50 30.69
CA GLU A 80 31.89 -15.65 29.36
C GLU A 80 33.17 -14.82 29.26
N SER A 81 34.30 -15.46 28.95
CA SER A 81 35.58 -14.76 28.80
C SER A 81 35.50 -13.68 27.72
N LEU A 82 36.01 -12.49 28.01
CA LEU A 82 36.38 -11.50 26.99
C LEU A 82 37.66 -12.02 26.29
N ASP A 83 37.95 -11.59 25.05
CA ASP A 83 39.15 -12.07 24.32
C ASP A 83 40.43 -11.62 25.03
N ASP A 84 41.60 -12.01 24.48
CA ASP A 84 42.92 -11.50 24.86
C ASP A 84 42.81 -10.07 25.43
N PRO A 85 43.32 -9.81 26.66
CA PRO A 85 43.22 -8.52 27.32
C PRO A 85 43.64 -7.33 26.45
N ASN A 86 44.37 -7.58 25.36
CA ASN A 86 44.85 -6.60 24.40
C ASN A 86 43.92 -6.25 23.23
N ASN A 87 42.87 -7.03 22.87
CA ASN A 87 41.98 -6.65 21.74
C ASN A 87 40.62 -7.37 21.72
N VAL A 88 39.51 -6.61 21.75
CA VAL A 88 38.14 -7.09 21.57
C VAL A 88 37.61 -6.75 20.17
N THR A 89 37.08 -7.74 19.44
CA THR A 89 36.67 -7.62 18.02
C THR A 89 35.25 -7.04 17.82
N PRO A 90 34.95 -6.39 16.68
CA PRO A 90 33.60 -5.93 16.31
C PRO A 90 32.56 -7.06 16.25
N GLU A 91 32.95 -8.27 15.83
CA GLU A 91 32.13 -9.48 15.88
C GLU A 91 31.67 -9.80 17.32
N PHE A 92 32.55 -9.60 18.29
CA PHE A 92 32.24 -9.85 19.70
C PHE A 92 31.23 -8.85 20.25
N VAL A 93 31.37 -7.56 19.95
CA VAL A 93 30.39 -6.53 20.36
C VAL A 93 29.03 -6.77 19.70
N THR A 94 29.02 -7.19 18.43
CA THR A 94 27.79 -7.59 17.74
C THR A 94 27.13 -8.79 18.43
N ARG A 95 27.91 -9.79 18.84
CA ARG A 95 27.40 -10.96 19.57
C ARG A 95 26.83 -10.55 20.93
N ILE A 96 27.47 -9.65 21.68
CA ILE A 96 26.95 -9.10 22.94
C ILE A 96 25.54 -8.52 22.75
N ILE A 97 25.32 -7.79 21.66
CA ILE A 97 24.02 -7.16 21.36
C ILE A 97 22.97 -8.21 20.98
N VAL A 98 23.40 -9.34 20.40
CA VAL A 98 22.54 -10.48 20.04
C VAL A 98 22.36 -11.46 21.21
N LEU A 99 23.17 -11.35 22.28
CA LEU A 99 23.03 -12.21 23.45
C LEU A 99 21.67 -11.94 24.07
N LEU A 100 20.80 -12.92 23.92
CA LEU A 100 19.43 -12.97 24.41
C LEU A 100 19.34 -12.97 25.94
N ARG A 101 20.39 -12.55 26.65
CA ARG A 101 20.63 -12.67 28.08
C ARG A 101 20.84 -11.29 28.67
N GLU A 102 20.23 -11.04 29.82
CA GLU A 102 20.53 -9.85 30.62
C GLU A 102 22.00 -9.89 31.06
N ILE A 103 22.73 -8.79 30.84
CA ILE A 103 24.12 -8.64 31.27
C ILE A 103 24.12 -7.91 32.61
N TYR A 104 24.55 -8.60 33.66
CA TYR A 104 24.66 -8.00 35.00
C TYR A 104 25.87 -7.08 35.10
N GLY A 105 26.97 -7.42 34.42
CA GLY A 105 28.20 -6.64 34.53
C GLY A 105 29.42 -7.36 34.01
N ILE A 106 30.58 -6.85 34.36
CA ILE A 106 31.90 -7.44 34.05
C ILE A 106 32.60 -7.80 35.35
N THR A 107 33.28 -8.94 35.34
CA THR A 107 34.17 -9.36 36.42
C THR A 107 35.58 -9.62 35.90
N GLN A 108 36.57 -9.72 36.78
CA GLN A 108 37.94 -10.07 36.41
C GLN A 108 38.45 -11.19 37.30
N VAL A 109 38.94 -12.26 36.67
CA VAL A 109 39.57 -13.38 37.38
C VAL A 109 40.85 -12.87 38.05
N PRO A 110 40.98 -12.93 39.39
CA PRO A 110 42.09 -12.30 40.10
C PRO A 110 43.47 -12.82 39.68
N LYS A 111 43.54 -14.11 39.34
CA LYS A 111 44.77 -14.85 39.03
C LYS A 111 45.26 -14.64 37.60
N THR A 112 44.36 -14.72 36.63
CA THR A 112 44.70 -14.62 35.19
C THR A 112 44.53 -13.22 34.64
N LYS A 113 43.91 -12.31 35.39
CA LYS A 113 43.51 -10.96 34.95
C LYS A 113 42.56 -10.95 33.76
N THR A 114 41.99 -12.10 33.40
CA THR A 114 41.01 -12.25 32.34
C THR A 114 39.70 -11.60 32.75
N PHE A 115 39.17 -10.72 31.91
CA PHE A 115 37.84 -10.15 32.10
C PHE A 115 36.77 -11.10 31.59
N MET A 116 35.63 -11.16 32.27
CA MET A 116 34.49 -12.01 31.92
C MET A 116 33.18 -11.23 32.00
N LEU A 117 32.26 -11.45 31.07
CA LEU A 117 30.89 -10.97 31.17
C LEU A 117 30.09 -11.84 32.13
N VAL A 118 29.32 -11.19 33.01
CA VAL A 118 28.39 -11.84 33.92
C VAL A 118 27.00 -11.81 33.28
N LEU A 119 26.55 -12.96 32.79
CA LEU A 119 25.32 -13.11 32.02
C LEU A 119 24.28 -13.89 32.83
N ASN A 120 23.03 -13.47 32.72
CA ASN A 120 21.89 -14.21 33.26
C ASN A 120 21.72 -15.55 32.51
N GLU A 121 21.31 -16.60 33.23
CA GLU A 121 20.97 -17.90 32.64
C GLU A 121 19.58 -17.95 32.00
N ILE A 122 18.80 -16.89 32.19
CA ILE A 122 17.46 -16.75 31.65
C ILE A 122 17.51 -15.87 30.41
N CYS A 123 16.77 -16.26 29.37
CA CYS A 123 16.61 -15.42 28.19
C CYS A 123 15.84 -14.16 28.57
N GLU A 124 16.38 -12.97 28.31
CA GLU A 124 15.72 -11.71 28.59
C GLU A 124 14.38 -11.59 27.85
N LYS A 125 14.35 -12.00 26.58
CA LYS A 125 13.13 -11.93 25.76
C LYS A 125 12.01 -12.86 26.26
N CYS A 126 12.37 -14.05 26.74
CA CYS A 126 11.38 -15.08 27.10
C CYS A 126 11.14 -15.22 28.60
N ASN A 127 12.01 -14.64 29.41
CA ASN A 127 12.06 -14.81 30.86
C ASN A 127 12.10 -16.29 31.32
N ILE A 128 12.57 -17.19 30.45
CA ILE A 128 12.82 -18.63 30.70
C ILE A 128 14.09 -19.09 29.96
N MET A 129 14.61 -20.27 30.30
CA MET A 129 15.59 -20.97 29.44
C MET A 129 14.86 -21.43 28.16
N CYS A 130 15.20 -20.83 27.02
CA CYS A 130 14.49 -21.04 25.75
C CYS A 130 15.32 -21.86 24.75
N ASN A 131 14.70 -22.31 23.66
CA ASN A 131 15.35 -23.17 22.65
C ASN A 131 16.64 -22.55 22.08
N ALA A 132 16.65 -21.25 21.79
CA ALA A 132 17.83 -20.52 21.32
C ALA A 132 19.03 -20.64 22.29
N MET A 133 18.78 -20.71 23.60
CA MET A 133 19.84 -20.88 24.60
C MET A 133 20.40 -22.31 24.58
N HIS A 134 19.54 -23.31 24.41
CA HIS A 134 19.95 -24.70 24.26
C HIS A 134 20.76 -24.92 22.98
N TYR A 135 20.36 -24.30 21.87
CA TYR A 135 21.14 -24.32 20.63
C TYR A 135 22.52 -23.68 20.82
N HIS A 136 22.58 -22.48 21.41
CA HIS A 136 23.86 -21.79 21.66
C HIS A 136 24.84 -22.64 22.49
N GLN A 137 24.35 -23.39 23.49
CA GLN A 137 25.19 -24.32 24.27
C GLN A 137 25.75 -25.48 23.44
N ASN A 138 25.09 -25.83 22.33
CA ASN A 138 25.42 -26.96 21.48
C ASN A 138 26.27 -26.60 20.24
N PHE A 139 26.58 -25.32 20.00
CA PHE A 139 27.32 -24.89 18.80
C PHE A 139 28.71 -25.55 18.68
N LYS A 140 29.39 -25.83 19.80
CA LYS A 140 30.68 -26.55 19.80
C LYS A 140 30.60 -28.02 19.39
N ASN A 141 29.41 -28.61 19.38
CA ASN A 141 29.26 -30.05 19.18
C ASN A 141 29.06 -30.41 17.70
N TRP A 142 29.02 -29.43 16.80
CA TRP A 142 28.92 -29.65 15.36
C TRP A 142 29.58 -28.50 14.59
N THR A 143 30.08 -28.80 13.41
CA THR A 143 30.49 -27.81 12.39
C THR A 143 30.27 -28.42 11.02
N SER A 144 29.92 -27.59 10.04
CA SER A 144 29.85 -28.00 8.64
C SER A 144 31.21 -28.01 7.95
N GLY A 145 32.25 -27.43 8.57
CA GLY A 145 33.51 -27.11 7.90
C GLY A 145 33.44 -25.86 7.01
N ASN A 146 32.29 -25.17 6.94
CA ASN A 146 32.11 -23.90 6.24
C ASN A 146 31.52 -22.85 7.19
N ASN A 147 32.28 -21.78 7.46
CA ASN A 147 31.90 -20.73 8.40
C ASN A 147 30.61 -19.99 8.02
N ASP A 148 30.33 -19.82 6.73
CA ASP A 148 29.12 -19.12 6.27
C ASP A 148 27.87 -19.97 6.49
N ILE A 149 27.97 -21.29 6.28
CA ILE A 149 26.91 -22.25 6.59
C ILE A 149 26.67 -22.33 8.09
N ASP A 150 27.74 -22.46 8.87
CA ASP A 150 27.66 -22.52 10.33
C ASP A 150 26.98 -21.28 10.86
N LYS A 151 27.40 -20.09 10.40
CA LYS A 151 26.79 -18.81 10.78
C LYS A 151 25.33 -18.71 10.34
N TYR A 152 25.00 -19.15 9.13
CA TYR A 152 23.61 -19.14 8.64
C TYR A 152 22.70 -20.00 9.53
N ILE A 153 23.09 -21.25 9.81
CA ILE A 153 22.35 -22.17 10.68
C ILE A 153 22.25 -21.60 12.10
N GLN A 154 23.37 -21.20 12.70
CA GLN A 154 23.41 -20.64 14.06
C GLN A 154 22.53 -19.40 14.20
N ASN A 155 22.51 -18.51 13.21
CA ASN A 155 21.63 -17.34 13.22
C ASN A 155 20.15 -17.75 13.24
N THR A 156 19.74 -18.77 12.48
CA THR A 156 18.35 -19.26 12.53
C THR A 156 18.02 -19.87 13.90
N GLN A 157 18.97 -20.62 14.50
CA GLN A 157 18.81 -21.25 15.81
C GLN A 157 18.72 -20.22 16.95
N LEU A 158 19.47 -19.12 16.88
CA LEU A 158 19.39 -18.02 17.85
C LEU A 158 18.06 -17.27 17.79
N LEU A 159 17.34 -17.30 16.68
CA LEU A 159 16.00 -16.70 16.56
C LEU A 159 14.89 -17.62 17.08
N ALA A 160 15.16 -18.90 17.27
CA ALA A 160 14.18 -19.91 17.67
C ALA A 160 13.97 -19.93 19.19
N HIS A 161 13.20 -18.97 19.70
CA HIS A 161 12.92 -18.83 21.12
C HIS A 161 11.85 -19.82 21.65
N VAL A 162 10.69 -19.86 21.01
CA VAL A 162 9.55 -20.68 21.43
C VAL A 162 9.16 -21.61 20.28
N GLY A 163 9.25 -22.92 20.52
CA GLY A 163 9.02 -23.94 19.49
C GLY A 163 10.21 -24.16 18.55
N TYR A 164 10.02 -25.09 17.61
CA TYR A 164 11.01 -25.54 16.62
C TYR A 164 10.80 -24.95 15.23
N LYS A 165 9.76 -24.11 15.07
CA LYS A 165 9.40 -23.56 13.78
C LYS A 165 10.53 -22.62 13.34
N ASN A 166 11.22 -23.00 12.27
CA ASN A 166 12.24 -22.24 11.55
C ASN A 166 13.68 -22.31 12.11
N SER A 167 13.98 -23.22 13.06
CA SER A 167 15.38 -23.52 13.40
C SER A 167 15.95 -24.54 12.41
N LEU A 168 17.03 -24.16 11.73
CA LEU A 168 17.75 -25.07 10.84
C LEU A 168 18.73 -25.93 11.62
N GLU A 169 19.01 -27.13 11.11
CA GLU A 169 19.96 -28.07 11.68
C GLU A 169 21.14 -28.32 10.74
N TRP A 170 22.33 -28.53 11.30
CA TRP A 170 23.34 -29.30 10.60
C TRP A 170 23.02 -30.78 10.78
N ILE A 171 22.81 -31.48 9.67
CA ILE A 171 22.37 -32.87 9.69
C ILE A 171 23.50 -33.75 9.16
N PRO A 172 24.11 -34.61 9.99
CA PRO A 172 25.13 -35.55 9.53
C PRO A 172 24.63 -36.43 8.38
N TYR A 173 25.44 -36.58 7.34
CA TYR A 173 25.01 -37.23 6.09
C TYR A 173 24.70 -38.73 6.25
N ASP A 174 25.31 -39.39 7.23
CA ASP A 174 25.08 -40.79 7.60
C ASP A 174 23.68 -41.03 8.19
N ARG A 175 22.92 -39.98 8.48
CA ARG A 175 21.51 -40.04 8.89
C ARG A 175 20.53 -40.21 7.73
N PHE A 176 21.03 -40.23 6.49
CA PHE A 176 20.22 -40.42 5.30
C PHE A 176 20.50 -41.77 4.64
N TYR A 177 19.44 -42.44 4.16
CA TYR A 177 19.53 -43.70 3.43
C TYR A 177 18.48 -43.78 2.31
N ASP A 178 18.55 -44.83 1.48
CA ASP A 178 17.67 -45.04 0.32
C ASP A 178 17.62 -43.87 -0.67
N PHE A 179 18.79 -43.36 -1.03
CA PHE A 179 18.92 -42.27 -2.00
C PHE A 179 18.35 -42.65 -3.37
N LYS A 180 17.41 -41.84 -3.86
CA LYS A 180 16.83 -41.93 -5.21
C LYS A 180 17.02 -40.61 -5.94
N HIS A 181 17.72 -40.64 -7.06
CA HIS A 181 17.87 -39.47 -7.92
C HIS A 181 16.50 -39.05 -8.48
N VAL A 182 16.21 -37.76 -8.43
CA VAL A 182 14.94 -37.18 -8.91
C VAL A 182 15.16 -36.44 -10.22
N ALA A 183 16.05 -35.44 -10.20
CA ALA A 183 16.31 -34.54 -11.31
C ALA A 183 17.63 -33.82 -11.07
N GLU A 184 18.20 -33.25 -12.13
CA GLU A 184 19.31 -32.31 -12.07
C GLU A 184 18.88 -31.01 -12.70
N ASP A 185 19.17 -29.90 -12.01
CA ASP A 185 18.70 -28.58 -12.35
C ASP A 185 19.85 -27.55 -12.20
N LYS A 186 19.59 -26.26 -12.47
CA LYS A 186 20.59 -25.17 -12.43
C LYS A 186 21.22 -25.01 -11.05
N PHE A 187 20.52 -25.41 -9.98
CA PHE A 187 21.02 -25.41 -8.60
C PHE A 187 21.75 -26.71 -8.25
N GLY A 188 21.40 -27.82 -8.91
CA GLY A 188 22.17 -29.05 -8.88
C GLY A 188 21.32 -30.31 -8.84
N LYS A 189 21.93 -31.40 -8.37
CA LYS A 189 21.26 -32.69 -8.29
C LYS A 189 20.29 -32.70 -7.12
N SER A 190 19.14 -33.30 -7.37
CA SER A 190 18.08 -33.48 -6.37
C SER A 190 17.86 -34.96 -6.10
N TYR A 191 17.81 -35.33 -4.82
CA TYR A 191 17.63 -36.69 -4.36
C TYR A 191 16.45 -36.77 -3.38
N LYS A 192 15.79 -37.93 -3.34
CA LYS A 192 14.95 -38.33 -2.20
C LYS A 192 15.74 -39.26 -1.31
N ALA A 193 15.63 -39.10 0.00
CA ALA A 193 16.22 -40.00 0.98
C ALA A 193 15.35 -40.08 2.24
N ASN A 194 15.48 -41.17 2.98
CA ASN A 194 14.88 -41.32 4.31
C ASN A 194 15.83 -40.73 5.36
N TRP A 195 15.31 -39.85 6.23
CA TRP A 195 16.05 -39.28 7.36
C TRP A 195 15.73 -40.05 8.65
N THR A 196 16.73 -40.71 9.24
CA THR A 196 16.55 -41.60 10.40
C THR A 196 15.95 -40.89 11.61
N ASP A 197 16.48 -39.70 11.93
CA ASP A 197 16.23 -39.06 13.21
C ASP A 197 14.90 -38.27 13.22
N GLY A 198 14.49 -37.75 12.05
CA GLY A 198 13.37 -36.82 11.92
C GLY A 198 13.68 -35.41 12.45
N ASN A 199 12.72 -34.50 12.36
CA ASN A 199 12.95 -33.09 12.71
C ASN A 199 12.86 -32.82 14.22
N ILE A 200 13.63 -31.85 14.73
CA ILE A 200 13.49 -31.38 16.12
C ILE A 200 12.07 -30.84 16.36
N LYS A 201 11.51 -31.14 17.55
CA LYS A 201 10.20 -30.66 18.02
C LYS A 201 10.29 -29.75 19.24
N TYR A 202 10.92 -30.18 20.33
CA TYR A 202 11.15 -29.33 21.50
C TYR A 202 12.27 -29.88 22.38
N TRP A 203 12.80 -29.03 23.25
CA TRP A 203 13.74 -29.44 24.28
C TRP A 203 13.01 -29.92 25.54
N TYR A 204 13.34 -31.13 26.03
CA TYR A 204 12.81 -31.65 27.29
C TYR A 204 13.78 -32.62 27.94
N SER A 205 13.88 -32.58 29.28
CA SER A 205 14.74 -33.47 30.07
C SER A 205 16.18 -33.57 29.54
N ASN A 206 16.79 -32.41 29.27
CA ASN A 206 18.16 -32.27 28.76
C ASN A 206 18.43 -32.89 27.38
N ASN A 207 17.41 -33.13 26.56
CA ASN A 207 17.56 -33.65 25.20
C ASN A 207 16.59 -32.99 24.21
N TRP A 208 16.97 -33.00 22.92
CA TRP A 208 16.07 -32.65 21.83
C TRP A 208 15.12 -33.81 21.55
N ILE A 209 13.82 -33.56 21.72
CA ILE A 209 12.77 -34.48 21.29
C ILE A 209 12.54 -34.26 19.79
N ARG A 210 12.60 -35.35 19.01
CA ARG A 210 12.38 -35.36 17.56
C ARG A 210 11.01 -35.95 17.21
N GLU A 211 10.51 -35.60 16.04
CA GLU A 211 9.29 -36.14 15.45
C GLU A 211 9.54 -36.69 14.05
N ASN A 212 8.70 -37.63 13.62
CA ASN A 212 8.76 -38.27 12.30
C ASN A 212 10.08 -39.03 12.02
N PRO A 213 10.42 -40.05 12.83
CA PRO A 213 11.58 -40.90 12.52
C PRO A 213 11.38 -41.57 11.15
N ASN A 214 12.48 -41.73 10.40
CA ASN A 214 12.47 -42.26 9.02
C ASN A 214 11.62 -41.46 8.03
N MET A 215 11.48 -40.16 8.21
CA MET A 215 10.73 -39.32 7.29
C MET A 215 11.43 -39.16 5.94
N LEU A 216 10.63 -39.10 4.87
CA LEU A 216 11.13 -38.85 3.52
C LEU A 216 11.45 -37.36 3.32
N VAL A 217 12.64 -37.05 2.82
CA VAL A 217 13.12 -35.69 2.55
C VAL A 217 13.64 -35.54 1.13
N PHE A 218 13.61 -34.32 0.61
CA PHE A 218 14.31 -33.92 -0.60
C PHE A 218 15.64 -33.27 -0.25
N LEU A 219 16.71 -33.76 -0.86
CA LEU A 219 18.06 -33.21 -0.75
C LEU A 219 18.38 -32.50 -2.06
N LYS A 220 18.67 -31.20 -2.00
CA LYS A 220 19.01 -30.41 -3.19
C LYS A 220 20.42 -29.85 -3.06
N SER A 221 21.30 -30.22 -4.00
CA SER A 221 22.68 -29.75 -4.03
C SER A 221 22.77 -28.22 -4.15
N LEU A 222 23.80 -27.65 -3.54
CA LEU A 222 24.15 -26.24 -3.59
C LEU A 222 25.38 -26.07 -4.47
N LYS A 223 25.29 -25.27 -5.54
CA LYS A 223 26.38 -25.07 -6.52
C LYS A 223 27.19 -23.81 -6.25
N ASN A 224 26.59 -22.75 -5.71
CA ASN A 224 27.24 -21.46 -5.50
C ASN A 224 27.51 -21.16 -4.03
N LEU A 225 28.61 -21.71 -3.52
CA LEU A 225 29.06 -21.47 -2.14
C LEU A 225 29.53 -20.03 -1.88
N LYS A 226 29.73 -19.19 -2.91
CA LYS A 226 30.13 -17.77 -2.72
C LYS A 226 28.99 -16.89 -2.22
N ASP A 227 27.74 -17.28 -2.45
CA ASP A 227 26.56 -16.54 -2.00
C ASP A 227 25.44 -17.50 -1.56
N ILE A 228 25.80 -18.41 -0.66
CA ILE A 228 24.95 -19.53 -0.20
C ILE A 228 23.61 -19.06 0.37
N THR A 229 23.56 -17.87 0.95
CA THR A 229 22.32 -17.30 1.52
C THR A 229 21.29 -17.00 0.43
N LEU A 230 21.70 -16.43 -0.71
CA LEU A 230 20.78 -16.17 -1.82
C LEU A 230 20.28 -17.47 -2.44
N GLU A 231 21.18 -18.44 -2.67
CA GLU A 231 20.81 -19.73 -3.26
C GLU A 231 19.84 -20.52 -2.37
N LEU A 232 20.11 -20.57 -1.06
CA LEU A 232 19.20 -21.20 -0.09
C LEU A 232 17.84 -20.50 -0.06
N ASN A 233 17.80 -19.17 -0.08
CA ASN A 233 16.54 -18.44 -0.08
C ASN A 233 15.72 -18.73 -1.35
N GLU A 234 16.34 -18.91 -2.53
CA GLU A 234 15.62 -19.26 -3.77
C GLU A 234 15.11 -20.71 -3.77
N ILE A 235 15.89 -21.64 -3.23
CA ILE A 235 15.56 -23.07 -3.19
C ILE A 235 14.44 -23.36 -2.19
N THR A 236 14.43 -22.67 -1.05
CA THR A 236 13.60 -23.03 0.10
C THR A 236 12.20 -22.42 0.09
N VAL A 237 11.90 -21.42 -0.76
CA VAL A 237 10.70 -20.56 -0.66
C VAL A 237 9.38 -21.31 -0.39
N PRO A 238 9.00 -22.37 -1.14
CA PRO A 238 7.75 -23.04 -0.83
C PRO A 238 7.92 -24.19 0.18
N TYR A 239 9.12 -24.76 0.35
CA TYR A 239 9.34 -25.97 1.13
C TYR A 239 9.61 -25.67 2.59
N LYS A 240 9.19 -26.57 3.48
CA LYS A 240 9.73 -26.56 4.85
C LYS A 240 11.22 -26.95 4.78
N PHE A 241 12.08 -26.04 5.22
CA PHE A 241 13.53 -26.22 5.23
C PHE A 241 13.98 -26.70 6.61
N TYR A 242 14.59 -27.89 6.67
CA TYR A 242 15.01 -28.52 7.93
C TYR A 242 16.46 -28.22 8.30
N GLY A 243 17.33 -28.06 7.31
CA GLY A 243 18.75 -27.98 7.59
C GLY A 243 19.62 -28.23 6.38
N ILE A 244 20.92 -28.34 6.63
CA ILE A 244 21.94 -28.55 5.59
C ILE A 244 22.74 -29.80 5.97
N THR A 245 23.12 -30.56 4.95
CA THR A 245 24.04 -31.69 5.06
C THR A 245 25.16 -31.55 4.03
N GLN A 246 26.19 -32.38 4.14
CA GLN A 246 27.26 -32.46 3.15
C GLN A 246 27.58 -33.91 2.85
N ASP A 247 27.58 -34.28 1.58
CA ASP A 247 28.09 -35.58 1.15
C ASP A 247 29.61 -35.60 1.36
N PRO A 248 30.15 -36.45 2.26
CA PRO A 248 31.58 -36.50 2.55
C PRO A 248 32.40 -37.09 1.40
N LYS A 249 31.79 -37.80 0.44
CA LYS A 249 32.49 -38.36 -0.72
C LYS A 249 32.71 -37.32 -1.80
N THR A 250 31.72 -36.44 -2.02
CA THR A 250 31.77 -35.42 -3.08
C THR A 250 32.04 -34.01 -2.56
N ASN A 251 32.08 -33.82 -1.23
CA ASN A 251 32.11 -32.53 -0.55
C ASN A 251 30.97 -31.58 -0.95
N THR A 252 29.86 -32.12 -1.47
CA THR A 252 28.71 -31.33 -1.95
C THR A 252 27.75 -31.04 -0.80
N TYR A 253 27.50 -29.76 -0.53
CA TYR A 253 26.47 -29.33 0.41
C TYR A 253 25.07 -29.48 -0.21
N MET A 254 24.10 -29.88 0.61
CA MET A 254 22.72 -30.09 0.20
C MET A 254 21.75 -29.49 1.21
N ALA A 255 20.75 -28.76 0.71
CA ALA A 255 19.60 -28.33 1.49
C ALA A 255 18.65 -29.51 1.72
N VAL A 256 18.20 -29.69 2.97
CA VAL A 256 17.28 -30.75 3.40
C VAL A 256 15.87 -30.18 3.52
N LEU A 257 14.98 -30.57 2.61
CA LEU A 257 13.66 -29.99 2.39
C LEU A 257 12.56 -31.04 2.61
N SER A 258 11.39 -30.63 3.08
CA SER A 258 10.21 -31.51 3.10
C SER A 258 9.63 -31.70 1.70
N GLU A 259 8.88 -32.78 1.47
CA GLU A 259 8.07 -32.93 0.24
C GLU A 259 6.87 -31.98 0.19
N THR A 260 6.55 -31.31 1.30
CA THR A 260 5.36 -30.48 1.46
C THR A 260 5.69 -29.00 1.53
N CYS A 261 4.69 -28.16 1.27
CA CYS A 261 4.86 -26.73 1.42
C CYS A 261 4.76 -26.32 2.89
N GLU A 262 5.64 -25.42 3.35
CA GLU A 262 5.61 -24.92 4.73
C GLU A 262 4.28 -24.20 5.05
N ASN A 263 3.76 -23.42 4.10
CA ASN A 263 2.52 -22.67 4.28
C ASN A 263 1.26 -23.57 4.21
N CYS A 264 1.33 -24.69 3.50
CA CYS A 264 0.15 -25.51 3.20
C CYS A 264 0.13 -26.87 3.92
N ASN A 265 1.25 -27.26 4.55
CA ASN A 265 1.50 -28.62 5.06
C ASN A 265 1.10 -29.72 4.06
N SER A 266 1.24 -29.45 2.76
CA SER A 266 0.91 -30.35 1.66
C SER A 266 1.58 -29.89 0.37
N ILE A 267 1.64 -30.76 -0.64
CA ILE A 267 2.07 -30.35 -1.98
C ILE A 267 1.07 -29.31 -2.53
N CYS A 268 1.57 -28.18 -3.01
CA CYS A 268 0.78 -27.06 -3.50
C CYS A 268 1.31 -26.52 -4.84
N ASN A 269 0.57 -25.59 -5.44
CA ASN A 269 0.92 -25.02 -6.74
C ASN A 269 2.30 -24.35 -6.76
N ALA A 270 2.72 -23.66 -5.69
CA ALA A 270 4.04 -23.04 -5.59
C ALA A 270 5.18 -24.05 -5.78
N ILE A 271 5.05 -25.26 -5.22
CA ILE A 271 6.02 -26.36 -5.41
C ILE A 271 6.07 -26.78 -6.89
N HIS A 272 4.89 -26.98 -7.50
CA HIS A 272 4.82 -27.38 -8.90
C HIS A 272 5.38 -26.31 -9.85
N PHE A 273 5.15 -25.03 -9.56
CA PHE A 273 5.75 -23.93 -10.32
C PHE A 273 7.26 -23.92 -10.19
N GLN A 274 7.80 -24.01 -8.98
CA GLN A 274 9.24 -23.98 -8.75
C GLN A 274 9.97 -25.12 -9.47
N GLN A 275 9.36 -26.31 -9.52
CA GLN A 275 9.89 -27.46 -10.28
C GLN A 275 9.91 -27.23 -11.80
N ASN A 276 9.18 -26.25 -12.32
CA ASN A 276 9.04 -25.96 -13.75
C ASN A 276 9.78 -24.70 -14.21
N PHE A 277 10.49 -23.99 -13.31
CA PHE A 277 11.17 -22.72 -13.64
C PHE A 277 12.30 -22.85 -14.66
N GLU A 278 12.80 -24.06 -14.91
CA GLU A 278 13.86 -24.30 -15.90
C GLU A 278 13.33 -24.61 -17.30
N ASN A 279 12.03 -24.91 -17.40
CA ASN A 279 11.40 -25.23 -18.67
C ASN A 279 11.04 -23.99 -19.49
N TRP A 280 11.28 -22.79 -18.96
CA TRP A 280 11.07 -21.53 -19.66
C TRP A 280 12.00 -20.43 -19.15
N THR A 281 12.30 -19.47 -20.01
CA THR A 281 12.93 -18.20 -19.65
C THR A 281 12.45 -17.15 -20.64
N SER A 282 12.31 -15.91 -20.17
CA SER A 282 12.06 -14.76 -21.04
C SER A 282 13.34 -14.22 -21.68
N GLY A 283 14.52 -14.67 -21.23
CA GLY A 283 15.81 -14.06 -21.56
C GLY A 283 16.11 -12.80 -20.74
N ASN A 284 15.19 -12.35 -19.88
CA ASN A 284 15.38 -11.22 -18.97
C ASN A 284 15.17 -11.65 -17.50
N LYS A 285 16.24 -11.57 -16.71
CA LYS A 285 16.25 -11.98 -15.30
C LYS A 285 15.21 -11.27 -14.43
N ASN A 286 14.91 -10.00 -14.71
CA ASN A 286 13.93 -9.23 -13.94
C ASN A 286 12.51 -9.72 -14.20
N ILE A 287 12.19 -10.01 -15.47
CA ILE A 287 10.88 -10.55 -15.87
C ILE A 287 10.72 -11.98 -15.35
N ASP A 288 11.76 -12.80 -15.46
CA ASP A 288 11.75 -14.16 -14.95
C ASP A 288 11.48 -14.17 -13.44
N LYS A 289 12.21 -13.32 -12.70
CA LYS A 289 12.01 -13.15 -11.26
C LYS A 289 10.59 -12.68 -10.92
N LEU A 290 10.05 -11.70 -11.64
CA LEU A 290 8.69 -11.20 -11.42
C LEU A 290 7.63 -12.28 -11.58
N ILE A 291 7.74 -13.09 -12.64
CA ILE A 291 6.82 -14.20 -12.92
C ILE A 291 6.99 -15.28 -11.83
N GLN A 292 8.23 -15.65 -11.49
CA GLN A 292 8.55 -16.65 -10.48
C GLN A 292 8.04 -16.24 -9.09
N ASP A 293 8.28 -15.00 -8.66
CA ASP A 293 7.80 -14.46 -7.38
C ASP A 293 6.27 -14.49 -7.32
N THR A 294 5.61 -14.12 -8.42
CA THR A 294 4.15 -14.20 -8.53
C THR A 294 3.66 -15.65 -8.40
N GLN A 295 4.32 -16.59 -9.06
CA GLN A 295 3.97 -18.02 -9.04
C GLN A 295 4.22 -18.68 -7.68
N LEU A 296 5.31 -18.32 -6.99
CA LEU A 296 5.65 -18.83 -5.66
C LEU A 296 4.65 -18.35 -4.58
N SER A 297 3.96 -17.24 -4.80
CA SER A 297 2.91 -16.77 -3.88
C SER A 297 1.62 -17.63 -3.92
N VAL A 298 1.52 -18.59 -4.84
CA VAL A 298 0.29 -19.34 -5.12
C VAL A 298 0.27 -20.68 -4.38
N HIS A 299 -0.39 -20.68 -3.23
CA HIS A 299 -0.40 -21.82 -2.30
C HIS A 299 -1.67 -22.69 -2.35
N ASN A 300 -2.74 -22.25 -3.01
CA ASN A 300 -4.00 -23.01 -3.03
C ASN A 300 -3.90 -24.26 -3.90
N LYS A 301 -4.41 -25.40 -3.43
CA LYS A 301 -4.59 -26.65 -4.22
C LYS A 301 -5.63 -26.51 -5.34
N TYR A 302 -6.64 -25.67 -5.12
CA TYR A 302 -7.70 -25.38 -6.08
C TYR A 302 -7.59 -23.94 -6.55
N ALA A 303 -7.57 -23.75 -7.86
CA ALA A 303 -7.44 -22.45 -8.47
C ALA A 303 -8.69 -21.56 -8.44
N SER A 304 -9.77 -22.05 -7.83
CA SER A 304 -11.07 -21.38 -7.84
C SER A 304 -11.13 -20.07 -7.04
N VAL A 305 -10.07 -19.70 -6.33
CA VAL A 305 -9.95 -18.39 -5.62
C VAL A 305 -8.67 -17.63 -6.00
N ILE A 306 -8.05 -17.96 -7.14
CA ILE A 306 -6.77 -17.36 -7.54
C ILE A 306 -6.99 -16.00 -8.24
N LYS A 307 -6.39 -14.94 -7.69
CA LYS A 307 -5.89 -13.80 -8.50
C LYS A 307 -5.00 -14.39 -9.59
N LYS A 308 -5.47 -14.37 -10.83
CA LYS A 308 -4.89 -15.05 -12.01
C LYS A 308 -3.36 -14.96 -12.03
N ILE A 309 -2.73 -16.12 -12.14
CA ILE A 309 -1.28 -16.34 -12.13
C ILE A 309 -0.66 -15.63 -13.33
N LEU A 310 0.41 -14.87 -13.11
CA LEU A 310 1.25 -14.36 -14.19
C LEU A 310 2.10 -15.50 -14.76
N GLU A 311 2.10 -15.69 -16.08
CA GLU A 311 2.93 -16.70 -16.75
C GLU A 311 3.72 -16.15 -17.95
N TRP A 312 4.81 -16.83 -18.28
CA TRP A 312 5.51 -16.63 -19.54
C TRP A 312 4.75 -17.35 -20.66
N VAL A 313 4.36 -16.62 -21.70
CA VAL A 313 3.66 -17.17 -22.86
C VAL A 313 4.57 -17.08 -24.08
N PRO A 314 5.02 -18.23 -24.62
CA PRO A 314 5.78 -18.21 -25.87
C PRO A 314 4.97 -17.57 -27.00
N TYR A 315 5.59 -16.66 -27.75
CA TYR A 315 4.89 -15.82 -28.73
C TYR A 315 4.19 -16.65 -29.83
N ASN A 316 4.76 -17.80 -30.20
CA ASN A 316 4.15 -18.74 -31.16
C ASN A 316 2.84 -19.40 -30.67
N ARG A 317 2.43 -19.18 -29.41
CA ARG A 317 1.12 -19.58 -28.89
C ARG A 317 0.03 -18.53 -29.14
N LEU A 318 0.41 -17.38 -29.72
CA LEU A 318 -0.48 -16.31 -30.14
C LEU A 318 -0.61 -16.31 -31.66
N TYR A 319 -1.83 -16.18 -32.17
CA TYR A 319 -2.12 -16.11 -33.61
C TYR A 319 -3.20 -15.08 -33.91
N ASN A 320 -3.40 -14.76 -35.19
CA ASN A 320 -4.30 -13.70 -35.65
C ASN A 320 -4.01 -12.35 -34.96
N ILE A 321 -2.73 -12.02 -34.79
CA ILE A 321 -2.29 -10.77 -34.14
C ILE A 321 -2.66 -9.60 -35.04
N LYS A 322 -3.50 -8.70 -34.53
CA LYS A 322 -4.01 -7.51 -35.24
C LYS A 322 -3.64 -6.26 -34.47
N TYR A 323 -3.04 -5.29 -35.15
CA TYR A 323 -2.79 -3.96 -34.61
C TYR A 323 -4.12 -3.23 -34.33
N ILE A 324 -4.21 -2.55 -33.17
CA ILE A 324 -5.38 -1.76 -32.77
C ILE A 324 -5.05 -0.27 -32.74
N SER A 325 -3.94 0.08 -32.08
CA SER A 325 -3.48 1.45 -31.84
C SER A 325 -2.04 1.42 -31.32
N GLU A 326 -1.42 2.58 -31.09
CA GLU A 326 -0.04 2.69 -30.57
C GLU A 326 0.26 1.67 -29.47
N SER A 327 1.20 0.77 -29.76
CA SER A 327 1.65 -0.30 -28.87
C SER A 327 0.56 -1.26 -28.34
N ASN A 328 -0.61 -1.35 -28.98
CA ASN A 328 -1.69 -2.27 -28.59
C ASN A 328 -2.13 -3.18 -29.73
N TYR A 329 -2.27 -4.47 -29.44
CA TYR A 329 -2.63 -5.52 -30.38
C TYR A 329 -3.75 -6.40 -29.81
N LYS A 330 -4.47 -7.08 -30.69
CA LYS A 330 -5.45 -8.13 -30.38
C LYS A 330 -4.92 -9.45 -30.92
N ALA A 331 -5.00 -10.54 -30.15
CA ALA A 331 -4.56 -11.86 -30.59
C ALA A 331 -5.49 -12.95 -30.05
N ASN A 332 -5.39 -14.14 -30.65
CA ASN A 332 -5.97 -15.36 -30.09
C ASN A 332 -4.86 -16.16 -29.40
N TRP A 333 -5.11 -16.61 -28.17
CA TRP A 333 -4.19 -17.42 -27.39
C TRP A 333 -4.63 -18.88 -27.38
N ILE A 334 -3.81 -19.76 -27.96
CA ILE A 334 -4.12 -21.18 -28.17
C ILE A 334 -4.40 -21.90 -26.85
N ASP A 335 -3.50 -21.73 -25.88
CA ASP A 335 -3.52 -22.51 -24.64
C ASP A 335 -4.65 -22.09 -23.70
N GLY A 336 -4.97 -20.79 -23.67
CA GLY A 336 -5.70 -20.20 -22.57
C GLY A 336 -4.86 -20.13 -21.28
N TYR A 337 -5.46 -19.66 -20.20
CA TYR A 337 -4.73 -19.44 -18.95
C TYR A 337 -4.66 -20.69 -18.07
N ILE A 338 -3.62 -20.78 -17.24
CA ILE A 338 -3.48 -21.84 -16.23
C ILE A 338 -4.67 -21.81 -15.27
N ASP A 339 -5.40 -22.94 -15.19
CA ASP A 339 -6.43 -23.18 -14.19
C ASP A 339 -5.80 -23.88 -13.00
N LYS A 340 -5.67 -25.21 -13.02
CA LYS A 340 -5.23 -26.00 -11.86
C LYS A 340 -4.22 -27.08 -12.22
N TRP A 341 -3.45 -27.54 -11.25
CA TRP A 341 -2.59 -28.71 -11.42
C TRP A 341 -3.42 -30.00 -11.52
N ASP A 342 -3.10 -30.88 -12.46
CA ASP A 342 -3.71 -32.22 -12.54
C ASP A 342 -2.95 -33.21 -11.67
N HIS A 343 -3.59 -33.68 -10.58
CA HIS A 343 -3.03 -34.69 -9.69
C HIS A 343 -3.24 -36.14 -10.19
N HIS A 344 -4.08 -36.36 -11.20
CA HIS A 344 -4.46 -37.71 -11.66
C HIS A 344 -3.81 -38.09 -13.00
N ASN A 345 -3.75 -37.18 -13.98
CA ASN A 345 -3.23 -37.46 -15.32
C ASN A 345 -1.94 -36.67 -15.62
N ASN A 346 -0.89 -37.38 -16.05
CA ASN A 346 0.39 -36.88 -16.59
C ASN A 346 1.17 -35.81 -15.79
N LYS A 347 0.69 -35.37 -14.61
CA LYS A 347 1.31 -34.33 -13.78
C LYS A 347 1.58 -33.04 -14.57
N THR A 348 0.52 -32.48 -15.16
CA THR A 348 0.59 -31.25 -15.98
C THR A 348 -0.44 -30.20 -15.55
N TRP A 349 -0.24 -28.93 -15.93
CA TRP A 349 -1.22 -27.85 -15.73
C TRP A 349 -2.44 -27.99 -16.63
N LYS A 350 -3.65 -27.98 -16.05
CA LYS A 350 -4.91 -27.78 -16.80
C LYS A 350 -5.06 -26.33 -17.18
N ARG A 351 -5.49 -26.10 -18.41
CA ARG A 351 -5.77 -24.78 -18.98
C ARG A 351 -7.28 -24.56 -19.10
N LYS A 352 -7.72 -23.30 -19.02
CA LYS A 352 -9.10 -22.87 -19.29
C LYS A 352 -9.14 -21.84 -20.41
N GLU A 353 -10.27 -21.77 -21.11
CA GLU A 353 -10.51 -20.82 -22.21
C GLU A 353 -9.48 -20.99 -23.34
N GLN A 354 -9.39 -22.19 -23.92
CA GLN A 354 -8.55 -22.39 -25.11
C GLN A 354 -9.06 -21.52 -26.27
N ASN A 355 -8.13 -20.99 -27.07
CA ASN A 355 -8.41 -20.00 -28.12
C ASN A 355 -9.02 -18.68 -27.61
N LEU A 356 -8.70 -18.29 -26.37
CA LEU A 356 -9.14 -17.02 -25.78
C LEU A 356 -8.64 -15.81 -26.58
N ILE A 357 -9.53 -14.85 -26.82
CA ILE A 357 -9.15 -13.54 -27.35
C ILE A 357 -8.49 -12.72 -26.24
N VAL A 358 -7.27 -12.26 -26.50
CA VAL A 358 -6.46 -11.46 -25.59
C VAL A 358 -5.98 -10.18 -26.27
N PHE A 359 -5.59 -9.22 -25.43
CA PHE A 359 -4.98 -7.97 -25.84
C PHE A 359 -3.53 -7.97 -25.40
N LEU A 360 -2.67 -7.43 -26.26
CA LEU A 360 -1.24 -7.31 -26.04
C LEU A 360 -0.90 -5.83 -25.95
N LYS A 361 -0.18 -5.43 -24.91
CA LYS A 361 0.40 -4.09 -24.83
C LYS A 361 1.92 -4.20 -24.93
N SER A 362 2.48 -3.70 -26.03
CA SER A 362 3.92 -3.59 -26.24
C SER A 362 4.50 -2.54 -25.30
N LEU A 363 5.71 -2.83 -24.81
CA LEU A 363 6.41 -2.00 -23.84
C LEU A 363 7.77 -1.63 -24.41
N ASP A 364 8.04 -0.33 -24.50
CA ASP A 364 9.25 0.20 -25.15
C ASP A 364 10.52 -0.03 -24.31
N ASN A 365 10.37 -0.36 -23.02
CA ASN A 365 11.47 -0.66 -22.11
C ASN A 365 11.13 -1.88 -21.22
N PRO A 366 11.88 -3.00 -21.29
CA PRO A 366 11.66 -4.17 -20.43
C PRO A 366 11.76 -3.85 -18.93
N ASN A 367 12.57 -2.85 -18.54
CA ASN A 367 12.72 -2.43 -17.15
C ASN A 367 11.50 -1.66 -16.61
N SER A 368 10.54 -1.29 -17.48
CA SER A 368 9.27 -0.70 -17.05
C SER A 368 8.29 -1.74 -16.48
N ILE A 369 8.56 -3.04 -16.68
CA ILE A 369 7.74 -4.13 -16.14
C ILE A 369 8.12 -4.33 -14.67
N THR A 370 7.52 -3.53 -13.81
CA THR A 370 7.64 -3.65 -12.35
C THR A 370 6.35 -4.20 -11.73
N PRO A 371 6.40 -4.75 -10.50
CA PRO A 371 5.20 -5.12 -9.76
C PRO A 371 4.17 -3.99 -9.67
N GLU A 372 4.61 -2.74 -9.52
CA GLU A 372 3.75 -1.55 -9.44
C GLU A 372 2.99 -1.33 -10.75
N TYR A 373 3.67 -1.45 -11.89
CA TYR A 373 3.06 -1.31 -13.21
C TYR A 373 2.02 -2.41 -13.47
N ILE A 374 2.34 -3.67 -13.16
CA ILE A 374 1.39 -4.78 -13.28
C ILE A 374 0.19 -4.55 -12.36
N ASN A 375 0.40 -4.09 -11.13
CA ASN A 375 -0.67 -3.77 -10.19
C ASN A 375 -1.56 -2.65 -10.71
N GLU A 376 -1.00 -1.61 -11.33
CA GLU A 376 -1.76 -0.52 -11.94
C GLU A 376 -2.70 -1.02 -13.05
N ILE A 377 -2.18 -1.88 -13.93
CA ILE A 377 -2.98 -2.44 -15.02
C ILE A 377 -4.02 -3.44 -14.49
N SER A 378 -3.64 -4.23 -13.49
CA SER A 378 -4.51 -5.20 -12.82
C SER A 378 -5.71 -4.57 -12.10
N LYS A 379 -5.70 -3.25 -11.84
CA LYS A 379 -6.90 -2.52 -11.36
C LYS A 379 -8.03 -2.57 -12.38
N HIS A 380 -7.68 -2.56 -13.66
CA HIS A 380 -8.62 -2.37 -14.76
C HIS A 380 -8.80 -3.62 -15.59
N TYR A 381 -7.75 -4.39 -15.84
CA TYR A 381 -7.79 -5.58 -16.69
C TYR A 381 -7.35 -6.82 -15.94
N GLU A 382 -7.71 -7.99 -16.42
CA GLU A 382 -7.07 -9.22 -15.94
C GLU A 382 -5.83 -9.49 -16.77
N VAL A 383 -4.67 -9.40 -16.11
CA VAL A 383 -3.37 -9.71 -16.69
C VAL A 383 -3.12 -11.21 -16.57
N TYR A 384 -2.74 -11.85 -17.67
CA TYR A 384 -2.46 -13.29 -17.73
C TYR A 384 -0.97 -13.60 -17.77
N GLY A 385 -0.19 -12.78 -18.48
CA GLY A 385 1.19 -13.14 -18.73
C GLY A 385 1.96 -12.11 -19.51
N ILE A 386 3.19 -12.49 -19.84
CA ILE A 386 4.13 -11.71 -20.62
C ILE A 386 4.63 -12.58 -21.77
N THR A 387 4.83 -11.97 -22.93
CA THR A 387 5.46 -12.58 -24.10
C THR A 387 6.54 -11.65 -24.64
N GLN A 388 7.37 -12.15 -25.55
CA GLN A 388 8.31 -11.31 -26.31
C GLN A 388 8.12 -11.58 -27.80
N ASP A 389 7.95 -10.51 -28.54
CA ASP A 389 7.91 -10.57 -29.99
C ASP A 389 9.29 -10.95 -30.52
N PRO A 390 9.41 -12.06 -31.27
CA PRO A 390 10.70 -12.56 -31.72
C PRO A 390 11.36 -11.66 -32.77
N GLU A 391 10.60 -10.84 -33.49
CA GLU A 391 11.10 -9.94 -34.54
C GLU A 391 11.57 -8.62 -33.93
N THR A 392 10.71 -7.97 -33.14
CA THR A 392 11.02 -6.65 -32.56
C THR A 392 11.82 -6.72 -31.27
N LYS A 393 11.87 -7.91 -30.63
CA LYS A 393 12.40 -8.14 -29.27
C LYS A 393 11.67 -7.38 -28.16
N ASN A 394 10.55 -6.73 -28.49
CA ASN A 394 9.74 -6.02 -27.51
C ASN A 394 8.95 -7.01 -26.65
N TYR A 395 8.93 -6.73 -25.35
CA TYR A 395 8.08 -7.46 -24.43
C TYR A 395 6.66 -6.92 -24.50
N MET A 396 5.69 -7.81 -24.48
CA MET A 396 4.28 -7.47 -24.53
C MET A 396 3.54 -8.13 -23.36
N MET A 397 2.69 -7.35 -22.70
CA MET A 397 1.85 -7.86 -21.63
C MET A 397 0.51 -8.35 -22.19
N ILE A 398 0.07 -9.52 -21.74
CA ILE A 398 -1.16 -10.19 -22.17
C ILE A 398 -2.25 -9.96 -21.14
N TYR A 399 -3.40 -9.42 -21.56
CA TYR A 399 -4.54 -9.15 -20.69
C TYR A 399 -5.88 -9.32 -21.42
N ASN A 400 -7.01 -9.38 -20.69
CA ASN A 400 -8.35 -9.30 -21.28
C ASN A 400 -9.01 -7.93 -21.09
N GLU A 401 -10.10 -7.68 -21.82
CA GLU A 401 -10.96 -6.50 -21.65
C GLU A 401 -11.99 -6.65 -20.51
N VAL A 402 -11.86 -7.68 -19.68
CA VAL A 402 -12.74 -7.86 -18.53
C VAL A 402 -12.22 -6.97 -17.41
N CYS A 403 -13.13 -6.22 -16.79
CA CYS A 403 -12.74 -5.39 -15.65
C CYS A 403 -12.21 -6.28 -14.51
N GLY A 404 -10.97 -6.07 -14.08
CA GLY A 404 -10.35 -6.85 -13.00
C GLY A 404 -11.18 -6.87 -11.71
N LYS A 405 -11.88 -5.76 -11.42
CA LYS A 405 -12.79 -5.57 -10.28
C LYS A 405 -14.18 -6.17 -10.51
N CYS A 406 -14.78 -5.96 -11.67
CA CYS A 406 -16.19 -6.32 -11.91
C CYS A 406 -16.39 -7.70 -12.53
N LYS A 407 -15.36 -8.29 -13.13
CA LYS A 407 -15.40 -9.58 -13.83
C LYS A 407 -16.34 -9.60 -15.06
N TYR A 408 -16.68 -8.43 -15.60
CA TYR A 408 -17.33 -8.23 -16.90
C TYR A 408 -16.83 -6.92 -17.56
N VAL A 409 -17.24 -6.66 -18.81
CA VAL A 409 -16.97 -5.36 -19.48
C VAL A 409 -17.86 -4.29 -18.87
N CYS A 410 -17.29 -3.47 -17.99
CA CYS A 410 -18.03 -2.45 -17.24
C CYS A 410 -17.87 -1.05 -17.84
N SER A 411 -18.62 -0.06 -17.35
CA SER A 411 -18.63 1.30 -17.89
C SER A 411 -17.23 1.93 -17.96
N ALA A 412 -16.37 1.69 -16.97
CA ALA A 412 -14.97 2.17 -16.98
C ALA A 412 -14.17 1.65 -18.19
N ILE A 413 -14.41 0.40 -18.61
CA ILE A 413 -13.77 -0.19 -19.80
C ILE A 413 -14.31 0.46 -21.06
N HIS A 414 -15.62 0.72 -21.12
CA HIS A 414 -16.24 1.44 -22.24
C HIS A 414 -15.67 2.86 -22.38
N PHE A 415 -15.56 3.61 -21.29
CA PHE A 415 -14.93 4.94 -21.31
C PHE A 415 -13.49 4.87 -21.79
N LYS A 416 -12.69 3.95 -21.23
CA LYS A 416 -11.28 3.79 -21.61
C LYS A 416 -11.08 3.50 -23.10
N ARG A 417 -11.96 2.70 -23.71
CA ARG A 417 -11.95 2.47 -25.17
C ARG A 417 -12.20 3.75 -25.97
N ASN A 418 -12.92 4.71 -25.40
CA ASN A 418 -13.30 5.96 -26.04
C ASN A 418 -12.28 7.10 -25.83
N PHE A 419 -11.27 6.94 -24.96
CA PHE A 419 -10.29 8.02 -24.68
C PHE A 419 -9.52 8.47 -25.92
N LYS A 420 -9.33 7.59 -26.91
CA LYS A 420 -8.69 7.94 -28.19
C LYS A 420 -9.56 8.81 -29.11
N ASN A 421 -10.85 8.92 -28.83
CA ASN A 421 -11.80 9.62 -29.69
C ASN A 421 -12.01 11.08 -29.26
N TRP A 422 -11.40 11.53 -28.16
CA TRP A 422 -11.52 12.91 -27.70
C TRP A 422 -10.25 13.34 -26.93
N THR A 423 -9.94 14.63 -27.00
CA THR A 423 -8.96 15.29 -26.15
C THR A 423 -9.36 16.75 -25.98
N SER A 424 -9.06 17.33 -24.82
CA SER A 424 -9.16 18.77 -24.60
C SER A 424 -7.97 19.55 -25.16
N GLY A 425 -6.91 18.87 -25.58
CA GLY A 425 -5.61 19.47 -25.86
C GLY A 425 -4.81 19.81 -24.59
N ASN A 426 -5.34 19.51 -23.39
CA ASN A 426 -4.66 19.69 -22.12
C ASN A 426 -4.62 18.39 -21.30
N ILE A 427 -3.40 17.89 -21.07
CA ILE A 427 -3.18 16.60 -20.41
C ILE A 427 -3.72 16.54 -18.98
N ASN A 428 -3.79 17.67 -18.26
CA ASN A 428 -4.30 17.69 -16.89
C ASN A 428 -5.83 17.58 -16.85
N VAL A 429 -6.52 18.22 -17.80
CA VAL A 429 -7.99 18.08 -17.94
C VAL A 429 -8.34 16.68 -18.41
N ASP A 430 -7.63 16.20 -19.43
CA ASP A 430 -7.85 14.86 -19.98
C ASP A 430 -7.68 13.82 -18.88
N LYS A 431 -6.58 13.88 -18.13
CA LYS A 431 -6.33 12.98 -17.00
C LYS A 431 -7.42 13.09 -15.93
N PHE A 432 -7.82 14.30 -15.54
CA PHE A 432 -8.87 14.50 -14.54
C PHE A 432 -10.21 13.87 -14.95
N ILE A 433 -10.65 14.10 -16.19
CA ILE A 433 -11.88 13.51 -16.73
C ILE A 433 -11.75 11.98 -16.83
N GLN A 434 -10.62 11.49 -17.34
CA GLN A 434 -10.34 10.05 -17.49
C GLN A 434 -10.34 9.33 -16.14
N ASP A 435 -9.71 9.90 -15.11
CA ASP A 435 -9.68 9.33 -13.76
C ASP A 435 -11.09 9.19 -13.16
N ILE A 436 -11.94 10.20 -13.37
CA ILE A 436 -13.37 10.14 -12.97
C ILE A 436 -14.07 9.02 -13.74
N GLN A 437 -13.93 8.97 -15.06
CA GLN A 437 -14.55 7.97 -15.92
C GLN A 437 -14.11 6.53 -15.57
N LEU A 438 -12.84 6.33 -15.22
CA LEU A 438 -12.31 5.02 -14.80
C LEU A 438 -12.81 4.56 -13.43
N SER A 439 -13.24 5.49 -12.58
CA SER A 439 -13.83 5.16 -11.26
C SER A 439 -15.26 4.59 -11.36
N VAL A 440 -15.93 4.74 -12.52
CA VAL A 440 -17.33 4.38 -12.71
C VAL A 440 -17.49 3.03 -13.36
N HIS A 441 -17.98 2.06 -12.59
CA HIS A 441 -18.13 0.68 -13.04
C HIS A 441 -19.56 0.22 -13.34
N LYS A 442 -20.58 0.90 -12.79
CA LYS A 442 -21.99 0.50 -12.95
C LYS A 442 -22.73 1.49 -13.83
N ASP A 443 -23.60 0.98 -14.70
CA ASP A 443 -24.34 1.80 -15.66
C ASP A 443 -25.30 2.81 -15.02
N ALA A 444 -25.85 2.48 -13.85
CA ALA A 444 -26.69 3.40 -13.07
C ALA A 444 -25.96 4.72 -12.71
N ASN A 445 -24.63 4.71 -12.69
CA ASN A 445 -23.80 5.87 -12.36
C ASN A 445 -23.34 6.65 -13.61
N ILE A 446 -23.64 6.18 -14.83
CA ILE A 446 -23.18 6.79 -16.09
C ILE A 446 -23.79 8.17 -16.34
N ARG A 447 -25.07 8.37 -15.96
CA ARG A 447 -25.84 9.59 -16.30
C ARG A 447 -25.20 10.91 -15.83
N ASN A 448 -24.20 10.81 -14.96
CA ASN A 448 -23.60 11.89 -14.19
C ASN A 448 -22.07 11.92 -14.33
N VAL A 449 -21.51 11.17 -15.27
CA VAL A 449 -20.06 11.13 -15.47
C VAL A 449 -19.63 12.37 -16.24
N LEU A 450 -18.57 13.00 -15.77
CA LEU A 450 -18.00 14.18 -16.40
C LEU A 450 -17.49 13.84 -17.81
N GLU A 451 -17.81 14.70 -18.78
CA GLU A 451 -17.37 14.57 -20.17
C GLU A 451 -16.55 15.77 -20.65
N TRP A 452 -15.62 15.53 -21.57
CA TRP A 452 -15.15 16.59 -22.44
C TRP A 452 -16.18 16.78 -23.56
N ILE A 453 -16.73 17.99 -23.66
CA ILE A 453 -17.78 18.32 -24.62
C ILE A 453 -17.18 19.29 -25.64
N PRO A 454 -17.00 18.87 -26.91
CA PRO A 454 -16.55 19.77 -27.97
C PRO A 454 -17.47 21.00 -28.11
N TYR A 455 -16.87 22.18 -28.25
CA TYR A 455 -17.59 23.45 -28.21
C TYR A 455 -18.58 23.62 -29.38
N ASP A 456 -18.29 22.99 -30.53
CA ASP A 456 -19.14 22.97 -31.72
C ASP A 456 -20.46 22.21 -31.51
N LYS A 457 -20.62 21.46 -30.40
CA LYS A 457 -21.90 20.86 -30.00
C LYS A 457 -22.87 21.84 -29.35
N PHE A 458 -22.46 23.09 -29.11
CA PHE A 458 -23.31 24.12 -28.51
C PHE A 458 -23.84 25.10 -29.55
N ASN A 459 -25.16 25.24 -29.58
CA ASN A 459 -25.89 26.15 -30.44
C ASN A 459 -26.56 27.26 -29.63
N ASN A 460 -26.98 28.34 -30.30
CA ASN A 460 -27.77 29.42 -29.69
C ASN A 460 -27.18 29.99 -28.39
N ILE A 461 -25.85 30.14 -28.36
CA ILE A 461 -25.11 30.63 -27.20
C ILE A 461 -25.47 32.10 -26.95
N LYS A 462 -26.04 32.41 -25.79
CA LYS A 462 -26.49 33.75 -25.40
C LYS A 462 -25.92 34.10 -24.03
N TYR A 463 -25.29 35.27 -23.91
CA TYR A 463 -24.86 35.79 -22.62
C TYR A 463 -26.07 36.07 -21.72
N ILE A 464 -26.03 35.58 -20.47
CA ILE A 464 -27.14 35.76 -19.51
C ILE A 464 -26.74 36.53 -18.24
N GLY A 465 -25.45 36.68 -17.96
CA GLY A 465 -25.00 37.51 -16.86
C GLY A 465 -23.54 37.31 -16.45
N LYS A 466 -23.07 38.20 -15.57
CA LYS A 466 -21.75 38.15 -14.93
C LYS A 466 -21.95 37.99 -13.43
N GLY A 467 -21.42 36.89 -12.88
CA GLY A 467 -21.26 36.71 -11.44
C GLY A 467 -20.00 37.40 -10.92
N GLY A 468 -19.71 37.24 -9.63
CA GLY A 468 -18.52 37.83 -9.00
C GLY A 468 -17.20 37.40 -9.66
N PHE A 469 -17.14 36.16 -10.16
CA PHE A 469 -15.91 35.54 -10.66
C PHE A 469 -16.03 34.94 -12.09
N ALA A 470 -17.22 34.94 -12.68
CA ALA A 470 -17.50 34.23 -13.92
C ALA A 470 -18.51 34.92 -14.83
N ASN A 471 -18.39 34.71 -16.14
CA ASN A 471 -19.45 35.00 -17.10
C ASN A 471 -20.29 33.74 -17.34
N VAL A 472 -21.59 33.89 -17.48
CA VAL A 472 -22.51 32.77 -17.72
C VAL A 472 -23.27 32.99 -19.03
N TYR A 473 -23.34 31.92 -19.82
CA TYR A 473 -24.05 31.87 -21.09
C TYR A 473 -25.09 30.75 -21.06
N ARG A 474 -26.23 30.94 -21.69
CA ARG A 474 -27.20 29.89 -22.00
C ARG A 474 -26.87 29.31 -23.37
N ALA A 475 -26.88 27.99 -23.52
CA ALA A 475 -26.68 27.33 -24.80
C ALA A 475 -27.59 26.10 -24.95
N GLU A 476 -27.76 25.65 -26.20
CA GLU A 476 -28.40 24.38 -26.56
C GLU A 476 -27.33 23.36 -26.90
N TRP A 477 -27.23 22.30 -26.11
CA TRP A 477 -26.31 21.20 -26.31
C TRP A 477 -26.96 20.09 -27.12
N THR A 478 -26.42 19.79 -28.30
CA THR A 478 -26.91 18.70 -29.16
C THR A 478 -26.33 17.36 -28.74
N ILE A 479 -27.20 16.47 -28.25
CA ILE A 479 -26.85 15.11 -27.82
C ILE A 479 -27.28 14.13 -28.91
N ASN A 480 -26.34 13.34 -29.42
CA ASN A 480 -26.54 12.30 -30.45
C ASN A 480 -27.26 12.79 -31.73
N GLY A 481 -27.16 14.08 -32.06
CA GLY A 481 -27.73 14.64 -33.29
C GLY A 481 -29.26 14.73 -33.33
N GLN A 482 -29.96 14.41 -32.24
CA GLN A 482 -31.43 14.31 -32.22
C GLN A 482 -32.10 15.13 -31.11
N HIS A 483 -31.42 15.40 -29.99
CA HIS A 483 -32.01 16.11 -28.85
C HIS A 483 -31.16 17.30 -28.42
N ASN A 484 -31.79 18.47 -28.31
CA ASN A 484 -31.18 19.66 -27.73
C ASN A 484 -31.51 19.76 -26.25
N LYS A 485 -30.49 19.76 -25.40
CA LYS A 485 -30.59 20.01 -23.95
C LYS A 485 -30.15 21.44 -23.65
N LEU A 486 -30.94 22.19 -22.88
CA LEU A 486 -30.50 23.51 -22.41
C LEU A 486 -29.46 23.38 -21.30
N VAL A 487 -28.35 24.10 -21.45
CA VAL A 487 -27.23 24.13 -20.52
C VAL A 487 -26.78 25.56 -20.22
N ALA A 488 -26.14 25.73 -19.07
CA ALA A 488 -25.42 26.95 -18.72
C ALA A 488 -23.91 26.72 -18.88
N LEU A 489 -23.24 27.59 -19.63
CA LEU A 489 -21.79 27.62 -19.78
C LEU A 489 -21.23 28.67 -18.83
N LYS A 490 -20.54 28.24 -17.76
CA LYS A 490 -19.88 29.13 -16.79
C LYS A 490 -18.40 29.25 -17.14
N SER A 491 -17.97 30.43 -17.57
CA SER A 491 -16.58 30.77 -17.89
C SER A 491 -15.97 31.56 -16.74
N LEU A 492 -14.99 31.00 -16.04
CA LEU A 492 -14.20 31.77 -15.07
C LEU A 492 -13.33 32.81 -15.80
N ASN A 493 -13.17 34.00 -15.21
CA ASN A 493 -12.36 35.07 -15.79
C ASN A 493 -10.90 34.64 -15.97
N ASN A 494 -10.27 34.99 -17.10
CA ASN A 494 -8.87 34.68 -17.43
C ASN A 494 -8.50 33.18 -17.46
N SER A 495 -9.45 32.29 -17.67
CA SER A 495 -9.24 30.83 -17.75
C SER A 495 -8.60 30.34 -19.06
N LYS A 496 -7.92 31.22 -19.82
CA LYS A 496 -7.08 30.83 -20.96
C LYS A 496 -6.03 29.79 -20.55
N ASN A 497 -5.47 29.98 -19.35
CA ASN A 497 -4.71 28.97 -18.63
C ASN A 497 -5.61 28.39 -17.54
N ILE A 498 -5.61 27.08 -17.41
CA ILE A 498 -6.31 26.40 -16.32
C ILE A 498 -5.71 26.88 -15.00
N THR A 499 -6.53 27.56 -14.20
CA THR A 499 -6.14 28.00 -12.87
C THR A 499 -6.35 26.86 -11.87
N LEU A 500 -5.57 26.87 -10.79
CA LEU A 500 -5.79 25.96 -9.66
C LEU A 500 -7.21 26.14 -9.09
N GLU A 501 -7.72 27.36 -9.11
CA GLU A 501 -9.09 27.70 -8.70
C GLU A 501 -10.15 26.98 -9.55
N PHE A 502 -10.00 26.98 -10.88
CA PHE A 502 -10.90 26.24 -11.79
C PHE A 502 -10.85 24.73 -11.51
N MET A 503 -9.65 24.15 -11.40
CA MET A 503 -9.49 22.72 -11.11
C MET A 503 -10.07 22.34 -9.75
N ASN A 504 -9.92 23.21 -8.75
CA ASN A 504 -10.50 23.00 -7.43
C ASN A 504 -12.03 23.05 -7.47
N GLU A 505 -12.62 24.02 -8.18
CA GLU A 505 -14.08 24.13 -8.30
C GLU A 505 -14.67 22.87 -8.95
N ILE A 506 -14.14 22.43 -10.10
CA ILE A 506 -14.63 21.22 -10.78
C ILE A 506 -14.42 19.96 -9.92
N ALA A 507 -13.31 19.86 -9.18
CA ALA A 507 -13.02 18.72 -8.32
C ALA A 507 -13.96 18.66 -7.11
N LEU A 508 -14.25 19.82 -6.49
CA LEU A 508 -15.18 19.92 -5.36
C LEU A 508 -16.61 19.60 -5.80
N HIS A 509 -17.03 20.13 -6.95
CA HIS A 509 -18.35 19.84 -7.53
C HIS A 509 -18.53 18.34 -7.79
N ASN A 510 -17.54 17.72 -8.44
CA ASN A 510 -17.55 16.28 -8.70
C ASN A 510 -17.53 15.44 -7.41
N LYS A 511 -16.80 15.88 -6.37
CA LYS A 511 -16.72 15.19 -5.08
C LYS A 511 -18.06 15.17 -4.34
N ILE A 512 -18.82 16.27 -4.37
CA ILE A 512 -20.15 16.33 -3.76
C ILE A 512 -21.09 15.33 -4.44
N GLY A 513 -20.92 15.15 -5.76
CA GLY A 513 -21.70 14.25 -6.58
C GLY A 513 -23.08 14.83 -6.94
N ASN A 514 -23.79 14.15 -7.83
CA ASN A 514 -25.10 14.62 -8.27
C ASN A 514 -26.17 14.28 -7.23
N SER A 515 -26.91 15.31 -6.83
CA SER A 515 -28.08 15.25 -5.97
C SER A 515 -29.18 16.08 -6.62
N PHE A 516 -30.45 15.74 -6.39
CA PHE A 516 -31.57 16.56 -6.86
C PHE A 516 -31.53 18.00 -6.32
N SER A 517 -30.73 18.26 -5.28
CA SER A 517 -30.54 19.57 -4.65
C SER A 517 -29.22 20.28 -5.00
N ILE A 518 -28.38 19.73 -5.88
CA ILE A 518 -27.13 20.36 -6.35
C ILE A 518 -27.25 20.52 -7.86
N ILE A 519 -26.77 21.65 -8.41
CA ILE A 519 -26.79 21.86 -9.86
C ILE A 519 -25.97 20.79 -10.58
N ASP A 520 -26.53 20.18 -11.63
CA ASP A 520 -25.83 19.10 -12.31
C ASP A 520 -24.63 19.66 -13.08
N PHE A 521 -23.50 18.96 -13.00
CA PHE A 521 -22.28 19.27 -13.74
C PHE A 521 -22.05 18.19 -14.80
N HIS A 522 -22.19 18.56 -16.07
CA HIS A 522 -22.18 17.62 -17.19
C HIS A 522 -20.78 17.42 -17.77
N GLY A 523 -19.94 18.46 -17.74
CA GLY A 523 -18.68 18.39 -18.43
C GLY A 523 -17.94 19.70 -18.53
N ILE A 524 -16.85 19.65 -19.27
CA ILE A 524 -15.97 20.79 -19.52
C ILE A 524 -15.91 21.00 -21.04
N THR A 525 -15.88 22.27 -21.44
CA THR A 525 -15.61 22.68 -22.83
C THR A 525 -14.57 23.79 -22.83
N GLN A 526 -14.00 24.09 -23.99
CA GLN A 526 -13.18 25.27 -24.19
C GLN A 526 -13.72 26.09 -25.36
N ASP A 527 -13.89 27.39 -25.15
CA ASP A 527 -14.24 28.32 -26.22
C ASP A 527 -13.05 28.46 -27.20
N PRO A 528 -13.24 28.14 -28.49
CA PRO A 528 -12.14 28.14 -29.46
C PRO A 528 -11.60 29.54 -29.75
N ILE A 529 -12.36 30.60 -29.52
CA ILE A 529 -11.99 32.00 -29.76
C ILE A 529 -11.28 32.56 -28.53
N THR A 530 -11.93 32.51 -27.37
CA THR A 530 -11.37 33.11 -26.15
C THR A 530 -10.31 32.23 -25.50
N LYS A 531 -10.28 30.93 -25.82
CA LYS A 531 -9.48 29.86 -25.19
C LYS A 531 -9.81 29.60 -23.72
N ASN A 532 -10.86 30.21 -23.20
CA ASN A 532 -11.31 30.01 -21.83
C ASN A 532 -11.97 28.63 -21.67
N TYR A 533 -11.59 27.92 -20.61
CA TYR A 533 -12.31 26.73 -20.17
C TYR A 533 -13.63 27.13 -19.51
N MET A 534 -14.67 26.33 -19.76
CA MET A 534 -16.01 26.58 -19.26
C MET A 534 -16.61 25.31 -18.66
N MET A 535 -17.31 25.46 -17.54
CA MET A 535 -18.13 24.40 -16.95
C MET A 535 -19.47 24.33 -17.68
N VAL A 536 -19.89 23.11 -18.02
CA VAL A 536 -21.20 22.83 -18.64
C VAL A 536 -22.14 22.35 -17.54
N LEU A 537 -23.06 23.23 -17.13
CA LEU A 537 -23.99 23.02 -16.02
C LEU A 537 -25.43 22.88 -16.51
N GLU A 538 -26.31 22.31 -15.69
CA GLU A 538 -27.76 22.39 -15.92
C GLU A 538 -28.21 23.85 -16.02
N TYR A 539 -29.07 24.15 -17.00
CA TYR A 539 -29.71 25.45 -17.09
C TYR A 539 -30.95 25.54 -16.19
N ALA A 540 -30.88 26.37 -15.14
CA ALA A 540 -32.01 26.65 -14.27
C ALA A 540 -32.94 27.70 -14.90
N LYS A 541 -34.06 27.24 -15.47
CA LYS A 541 -34.98 28.05 -16.28
C LYS A 541 -35.58 29.26 -15.54
N GLU A 542 -35.74 29.17 -14.22
CA GLU A 542 -36.32 30.26 -13.42
C GLU A 542 -35.26 31.22 -12.84
N GLY A 543 -33.97 30.93 -13.05
CA GLY A 543 -32.87 31.73 -12.52
C GLY A 543 -32.62 31.49 -11.03
N SER A 544 -32.15 32.52 -10.34
CA SER A 544 -31.92 32.43 -8.88
C SER A 544 -33.23 32.42 -8.09
N LEU A 545 -33.19 31.88 -6.88
CA LEU A 545 -34.35 31.88 -5.99
C LEU A 545 -34.82 33.31 -5.68
N ARG A 546 -33.93 34.30 -5.64
CA ARG A 546 -34.31 35.71 -5.52
C ARG A 546 -35.18 36.16 -6.70
N ASN A 547 -34.73 35.88 -7.93
CA ASN A 547 -35.51 36.19 -9.14
C ASN A 547 -36.85 35.44 -9.19
N TYR A 548 -36.88 34.21 -8.67
CA TYR A 548 -38.10 33.42 -8.59
C TYR A 548 -39.10 34.03 -7.60
N LEU A 549 -38.63 34.43 -6.41
CA LEU A 549 -39.48 35.10 -5.41
C LEU A 549 -40.01 36.44 -5.95
N ASP A 550 -39.19 37.26 -6.63
CA ASP A 550 -39.65 38.53 -7.21
C ASP A 550 -40.84 38.35 -8.17
N LYS A 551 -40.86 37.24 -8.90
CA LYS A 551 -41.92 36.93 -9.89
C LYS A 551 -43.13 36.24 -9.28
N TYR A 552 -42.92 35.34 -8.33
CA TYR A 552 -43.93 34.36 -7.94
C TYR A 552 -44.30 34.40 -6.46
N TYR A 553 -43.66 35.20 -5.61
CA TYR A 553 -43.87 35.17 -4.15
C TYR A 553 -45.34 35.19 -3.72
N ASN A 554 -46.15 36.07 -4.30
CA ASN A 554 -47.58 36.20 -3.97
C ASN A 554 -48.44 34.99 -4.41
N LYS A 555 -47.89 34.08 -5.22
CA LYS A 555 -48.53 32.85 -5.69
C LYS A 555 -48.06 31.61 -4.93
N LEU A 556 -46.98 31.70 -4.15
CA LEU A 556 -46.42 30.56 -3.44
C LEU A 556 -47.22 30.26 -2.17
N SER A 557 -47.65 29.02 -2.05
CA SER A 557 -48.21 28.48 -0.81
C SER A 557 -47.11 28.29 0.24
N TRP A 558 -47.51 28.02 1.49
CA TRP A 558 -46.57 27.61 2.53
C TRP A 558 -45.85 26.31 2.18
N ASP A 559 -46.56 25.35 1.56
CA ASP A 559 -45.98 24.08 1.15
C ASP A 559 -44.90 24.29 0.08
N ASP A 560 -45.12 25.19 -0.89
CA ASP A 560 -44.11 25.54 -1.89
C ASP A 560 -42.85 26.13 -1.24
N LYS A 561 -43.05 27.08 -0.31
CA LYS A 561 -41.94 27.71 0.44
C LYS A 561 -41.15 26.68 1.24
N LEU A 562 -41.84 25.80 1.98
CA LEU A 562 -41.23 24.73 2.76
C LEU A 562 -40.50 23.72 1.87
N LEU A 563 -41.05 23.42 0.69
CA LEU A 563 -40.43 22.53 -0.29
C LEU A 563 -39.11 23.10 -0.82
N HIS A 564 -39.07 24.40 -1.16
CA HIS A 564 -37.82 25.09 -1.51
C HIS A 564 -36.78 24.97 -0.39
N LEU A 565 -37.17 25.27 0.86
CA LEU A 565 -36.27 25.18 2.02
C LEU A 565 -35.79 23.75 2.29
N TYR A 566 -36.65 22.75 2.11
CA TYR A 566 -36.30 21.34 2.23
C TYR A 566 -35.19 20.95 1.25
N TYR A 567 -35.33 21.33 -0.03
CA TYR A 567 -34.32 21.02 -1.04
C TYR A 567 -33.00 21.72 -0.74
N ILE A 568 -33.03 22.99 -0.33
CA ILE A 568 -31.84 23.74 0.08
C ILE A 568 -31.13 23.04 1.25
N ALA A 569 -31.87 22.66 2.29
CA ALA A 569 -31.31 21.93 3.43
C ALA A 569 -30.70 20.58 3.02
N SER A 570 -31.37 19.82 2.15
CA SER A 570 -30.87 18.55 1.62
C SER A 570 -29.58 18.71 0.81
N GLY A 571 -29.48 19.77 0.00
CA GLY A 571 -28.24 20.12 -0.71
C GLY A 571 -27.12 20.47 0.26
N LEU A 572 -27.40 21.27 1.29
CA LEU A 572 -26.41 21.67 2.28
C LEU A 572 -25.89 20.48 3.10
N VAL A 573 -26.77 19.53 3.44
CA VAL A 573 -26.39 18.25 4.06
C VAL A 573 -25.42 17.48 3.15
N SER A 574 -25.63 17.48 1.83
CA SER A 574 -24.76 16.80 0.87
C SER A 574 -23.35 17.41 0.84
N ILE A 575 -23.26 18.74 0.90
CA ILE A 575 -21.99 19.48 1.00
C ILE A 575 -21.28 19.15 2.33
N HIS A 576 -21.99 19.26 3.45
CA HIS A 576 -21.42 19.06 4.78
C HIS A 576 -20.98 17.62 5.05
N LYS A 577 -21.69 16.62 4.52
CA LYS A 577 -21.30 15.20 4.60
C LYS A 577 -19.95 14.93 3.92
N ASN A 578 -19.60 15.70 2.90
CA ASN A 578 -18.29 15.63 2.23
C ASN A 578 -17.17 16.38 2.96
N GLY A 579 -17.44 16.90 4.17
CA GLY A 579 -16.48 17.62 4.99
C GLY A 579 -16.20 19.05 4.49
N LEU A 580 -17.10 19.60 3.67
CA LEU A 580 -16.96 20.92 3.06
C LEU A 580 -17.85 21.96 3.77
N VAL A 581 -17.44 23.23 3.66
CA VAL A 581 -18.21 24.43 4.03
C VAL A 581 -18.37 25.27 2.76
N HIS A 582 -19.58 25.77 2.48
CA HIS A 582 -19.88 26.52 1.25
C HIS A 582 -19.26 27.92 1.26
N ARG A 583 -19.28 28.62 2.41
CA ARG A 583 -18.62 29.92 2.68
C ARG A 583 -19.20 31.14 1.96
N ASP A 584 -19.92 30.94 0.86
CA ASP A 584 -20.66 31.97 0.13
C ASP A 584 -22.13 31.55 -0.07
N PHE A 585 -22.77 31.08 1.00
CA PHE A 585 -24.12 30.56 0.94
C PHE A 585 -25.14 31.71 1.04
N HIS A 586 -25.82 32.02 -0.05
CA HIS A 586 -26.85 33.06 -0.09
C HIS A 586 -27.88 32.76 -1.18
N ILE A 587 -28.99 33.48 -1.16
CA ILE A 587 -30.15 33.18 -2.01
C ILE A 587 -29.84 33.22 -3.52
N SER A 588 -28.90 34.04 -3.97
CA SER A 588 -28.52 34.14 -5.39
C SER A 588 -27.70 32.94 -5.87
N ASN A 589 -27.07 32.18 -4.95
CA ASN A 589 -26.41 30.90 -5.21
C ASN A 589 -27.37 29.71 -5.06
N ILE A 590 -28.68 29.98 -4.94
CA ILE A 590 -29.74 28.98 -5.05
C ILE A 590 -30.46 29.19 -6.37
N LEU A 591 -30.52 28.15 -7.21
CA LEU A 591 -31.16 28.18 -8.51
C LEU A 591 -32.46 27.38 -8.51
N VAL A 592 -33.42 27.81 -9.33
CA VAL A 592 -34.73 27.15 -9.46
C VAL A 592 -34.91 26.62 -10.89
N SER A 593 -35.10 25.31 -10.98
CA SER A 593 -35.36 24.57 -12.21
C SER A 593 -36.64 23.74 -12.00
N ASN A 594 -36.59 22.42 -12.22
CA ASN A 594 -37.63 21.50 -11.73
C ASN A 594 -37.57 21.31 -10.21
N TYR A 595 -36.37 21.48 -9.63
CA TYR A 595 -36.12 21.45 -8.19
C TYR A 595 -35.29 22.67 -7.80
N THR A 596 -35.15 22.90 -6.49
CA THR A 596 -34.29 23.94 -5.94
C THR A 596 -32.89 23.39 -5.74
N LYS A 597 -31.88 24.05 -6.31
CA LYS A 597 -30.53 23.51 -6.39
C LYS A 597 -29.50 24.52 -5.93
N ILE A 598 -28.53 24.08 -5.15
CA ILE A 598 -27.36 24.89 -4.76
C ILE A 598 -26.36 24.89 -5.93
N THR A 599 -25.75 26.06 -6.19
CA THR A 599 -24.70 26.24 -7.20
C THR A 599 -23.48 26.95 -6.58
N ASP A 600 -22.44 27.15 -7.40
CA ASP A 600 -21.23 27.92 -7.13
C ASP A 600 -20.32 27.37 -6.01
N MET A 601 -19.63 26.27 -6.33
CA MET A 601 -18.72 25.59 -5.41
C MET A 601 -17.31 26.23 -5.36
N GLY A 602 -17.08 27.35 -6.05
CA GLY A 602 -15.75 27.94 -6.23
C GLY A 602 -15.06 28.38 -4.92
N LEU A 603 -15.84 28.67 -3.88
CA LEU A 603 -15.33 29.07 -2.56
C LEU A 603 -15.40 27.96 -1.50
N CYS A 604 -15.91 26.78 -1.85
CA CYS A 604 -16.02 25.65 -0.93
C CYS A 604 -14.63 25.22 -0.42
N LYS A 605 -14.50 24.96 0.89
CA LYS A 605 -13.25 24.46 1.48
C LYS A 605 -13.48 23.40 2.56
N PRO A 606 -12.50 22.50 2.82
CA PRO A 606 -12.53 21.61 3.97
C PRO A 606 -12.59 22.39 5.29
N VAL A 607 -13.23 21.81 6.31
CA VAL A 607 -13.36 22.42 7.65
C VAL A 607 -11.99 22.74 8.30
N ASN A 608 -10.93 21.98 7.98
CA ASN A 608 -9.61 22.08 8.60
C ASN A 608 -8.53 22.70 7.68
N CYS A 609 -8.89 23.53 6.70
CA CYS A 609 -7.86 24.20 5.90
C CYS A 609 -7.08 25.21 6.76
N ASP A 610 -5.78 24.97 6.95
CA ASP A 610 -4.91 25.80 7.78
C ASP A 610 -4.84 27.25 7.26
N ALA A 611 -4.78 28.20 8.20
CA ALA A 611 -4.70 29.63 7.95
C ALA A 611 -3.40 30.09 7.25
N THR A 612 -2.46 29.17 6.98
CA THR A 612 -1.13 29.44 6.43
C THR A 612 -1.11 29.62 4.91
N GLU A 613 -2.13 29.15 4.17
CA GLU A 613 -2.19 29.32 2.70
C GLU A 613 -2.84 30.63 2.23
N ASN A 614 -3.38 31.45 3.13
CA ASN A 614 -3.87 32.79 2.80
C ASN A 614 -3.24 33.82 3.74
N THR A 615 -2.16 34.47 3.27
CA THR A 615 -1.51 35.62 3.93
C THR A 615 -2.42 36.85 4.10
N LYS A 616 -3.70 36.76 3.73
CA LYS A 616 -4.77 37.70 4.09
C LYS A 616 -5.98 36.91 4.61
N LYS A 617 -6.39 37.15 5.86
CA LYS A 617 -7.73 36.77 6.39
C LYS A 617 -8.81 37.53 5.58
N CYS A 618 -9.09 37.10 4.36
CA CYS A 618 -10.16 37.65 3.56
C CYS A 618 -11.49 37.04 4.02
N ILE A 619 -12.42 37.89 4.44
CA ILE A 619 -13.82 37.53 4.67
C ILE A 619 -14.48 37.43 3.29
N TYR A 620 -15.12 36.30 3.01
CA TYR A 620 -15.87 36.04 1.79
C TYR A 620 -17.37 35.97 2.12
N GLY A 621 -18.23 36.23 1.14
CA GLY A 621 -19.67 36.17 1.34
C GLY A 621 -20.40 37.49 1.15
N VAL A 622 -21.74 37.40 1.08
CA VAL A 622 -22.65 38.54 0.99
C VAL A 622 -23.10 38.94 2.40
N LEU A 623 -22.80 40.18 2.81
CA LEU A 623 -22.80 40.64 4.21
C LEU A 623 -23.98 40.17 5.10
N PRO A 624 -25.26 40.25 4.69
CA PRO A 624 -26.38 39.78 5.50
C PRO A 624 -26.36 38.29 5.84
N TYR A 625 -25.70 37.47 5.02
CA TYR A 625 -25.64 36.02 5.17
C TYR A 625 -24.37 35.57 5.91
N ILE A 626 -23.43 36.47 6.20
CA ILE A 626 -22.17 36.14 6.88
C ILE A 626 -22.43 36.04 8.39
N ALA A 627 -22.07 34.89 8.97
CA ALA A 627 -22.24 34.64 10.39
C ALA A 627 -21.39 35.59 11.27
N PRO A 628 -21.87 35.98 12.46
CA PRO A 628 -21.19 36.96 13.32
C PRO A 628 -19.76 36.54 13.71
N GLU A 629 -19.52 35.26 13.96
CA GLU A 629 -18.18 34.72 14.26
C GLU A 629 -17.19 34.92 13.10
N ILE A 630 -17.68 34.86 11.85
CA ILE A 630 -16.85 35.08 10.65
C ILE A 630 -16.55 36.58 10.48
N LEU A 631 -17.53 37.45 10.73
CA LEU A 631 -17.33 38.90 10.75
C LEU A 631 -16.33 39.33 11.83
N GLN A 632 -16.24 38.57 12.93
CA GLN A 632 -15.24 38.74 13.99
C GLN A 632 -13.87 38.13 13.64
N GLY A 633 -13.72 37.55 12.45
CA GLY A 633 -12.45 37.02 11.95
C GLY A 633 -12.11 35.61 12.44
N GLN A 634 -13.10 34.84 12.92
CA GLN A 634 -12.96 33.40 13.16
C GLN A 634 -12.99 32.62 11.84
N ASN A 635 -12.60 31.35 11.90
CA ASN A 635 -12.58 30.47 10.73
C ASN A 635 -13.98 30.01 10.33
N TYR A 636 -14.17 29.75 9.03
CA TYR A 636 -15.42 29.18 8.53
C TYR A 636 -15.66 27.79 9.09
N THR A 637 -16.87 27.58 9.60
CA THR A 637 -17.34 26.27 10.05
C THR A 637 -18.66 25.95 9.36
N LYS A 638 -19.12 24.70 9.48
CA LYS A 638 -20.45 24.30 9.03
C LYS A 638 -21.57 25.14 9.67
N ALA A 639 -21.38 25.60 10.91
CA ALA A 639 -22.35 26.45 11.60
C ALA A 639 -22.52 27.81 10.92
N ALA A 640 -21.48 28.34 10.27
CA ALA A 640 -21.59 29.57 9.50
C ALA A 640 -22.55 29.43 8.31
N ASP A 641 -22.51 28.30 7.58
CA ASP A 641 -23.49 28.03 6.51
C ASP A 641 -24.92 27.86 7.08
N ILE A 642 -25.08 27.34 8.30
CA ILE A 642 -26.39 27.21 8.97
C ILE A 642 -26.96 28.59 9.33
N TYR A 643 -26.11 29.52 9.77
CA TYR A 643 -26.52 30.92 9.94
C TYR A 643 -27.01 31.49 8.61
N SER A 644 -26.24 31.34 7.54
CA SER A 644 -26.63 31.78 6.20
C SER A 644 -27.95 31.17 5.74
N PHE A 645 -28.17 29.88 6.02
CA PHE A 645 -29.44 29.20 5.74
C PHE A 645 -30.61 29.84 6.50
N GLY A 646 -30.43 30.21 7.76
CA GLY A 646 -31.45 30.94 8.53
C GLY A 646 -31.83 32.28 7.92
N ILE A 647 -30.88 32.99 7.30
CA ILE A 647 -31.15 34.24 6.57
C ILE A 647 -31.90 33.96 5.25
N ILE A 648 -31.56 32.86 4.55
CA ILE A 648 -32.33 32.42 3.37
C ILE A 648 -33.77 32.04 3.76
N MET A 649 -33.97 31.38 4.90
CA MET A 649 -35.31 31.07 5.42
C MET A 649 -36.12 32.35 5.65
N TYR A 650 -35.52 33.36 6.27
CA TYR A 650 -36.16 34.66 6.44
C TYR A 650 -36.63 35.25 5.12
N GLU A 651 -35.79 35.21 4.10
CA GLU A 651 -36.07 35.82 2.80
C GLU A 651 -37.14 35.04 2.01
N VAL A 652 -37.13 33.70 2.06
CA VAL A 652 -38.19 32.87 1.46
C VAL A 652 -39.54 33.11 2.13
N ILE A 653 -39.53 33.25 3.47
CA ILE A 653 -40.75 33.47 4.24
C ILE A 653 -41.32 34.86 4.02
N SER A 654 -40.48 35.89 4.09
CA SER A 654 -40.89 37.30 4.01
C SER A 654 -41.06 37.81 2.58
N GLY A 655 -40.38 37.18 1.62
CA GLY A 655 -40.27 37.66 0.24
C GLY A 655 -39.32 38.84 0.09
N LEU A 656 -38.74 39.35 1.18
CA LEU A 656 -37.95 40.59 1.20
C LEU A 656 -36.46 40.30 1.42
N PRO A 657 -35.55 41.05 0.77
CA PRO A 657 -34.14 40.98 1.08
C PRO A 657 -33.85 41.20 2.58
N PRO A 658 -32.88 40.50 3.16
CA PRO A 658 -32.53 40.70 4.57
C PRO A 658 -32.02 42.12 4.80
N TYR A 659 -32.56 42.77 5.85
CA TYR A 659 -32.25 44.16 6.18
C TYR A 659 -32.51 45.13 5.02
N HIS A 660 -33.60 44.95 4.27
CA HIS A 660 -33.94 45.77 3.11
C HIS A 660 -34.08 47.29 3.41
N ASP A 661 -34.22 47.65 4.68
CA ASP A 661 -34.36 49.01 5.21
C ASP A 661 -33.05 49.60 5.77
N VAL A 662 -31.93 48.85 5.71
CA VAL A 662 -30.63 49.26 6.25
C VAL A 662 -29.55 49.13 5.18
N SER A 663 -28.62 50.09 5.11
CA SER A 663 -27.44 50.01 4.24
C SER A 663 -26.57 48.80 4.59
N HIS A 664 -26.14 48.04 3.58
CA HIS A 664 -25.28 46.86 3.75
C HIS A 664 -23.80 47.27 3.85
N ASP A 665 -23.45 47.94 4.96
CA ASP A 665 -22.13 48.48 5.23
C ASP A 665 -21.48 47.90 6.50
N LYS A 666 -20.31 48.45 6.89
CA LYS A 666 -19.62 48.03 8.13
C LYS A 666 -20.48 48.22 9.39
N ASN A 667 -21.42 49.17 9.40
CA ASN A 667 -22.30 49.38 10.56
C ASN A 667 -23.28 48.23 10.70
N LEU A 668 -23.83 47.72 9.60
CA LEU A 668 -24.67 46.52 9.63
C LEU A 668 -23.89 45.31 10.16
N ALA A 669 -22.63 45.14 9.73
CA ALA A 669 -21.76 44.07 10.24
C ALA A 669 -21.61 44.12 11.78
N ILE A 670 -21.34 45.31 12.33
CA ILE A 670 -21.21 45.53 13.79
C ILE A 670 -22.53 45.19 14.50
N LYS A 671 -23.67 45.66 13.97
CA LYS A 671 -24.98 45.37 14.56
C LYS A 671 -25.30 43.88 14.56
N ILE A 672 -24.95 43.15 13.49
CA ILE A 672 -25.12 41.69 13.42
C ILE A 672 -24.31 41.00 14.52
N CYS A 673 -23.05 41.41 14.72
CA CYS A 673 -22.18 40.93 15.79
C CYS A 673 -22.74 41.24 17.19
N GLN A 674 -23.49 42.35 17.34
CA GLN A 674 -24.18 42.74 18.57
C GLN A 674 -25.55 42.03 18.76
N GLY A 675 -25.94 41.14 17.86
CA GLY A 675 -27.16 40.35 17.97
C GLY A 675 -28.35 40.84 17.13
N LEU A 676 -28.17 41.83 16.24
CA LEU A 676 -29.22 42.25 15.31
C LEU A 676 -29.62 41.08 14.40
N ARG A 677 -30.91 40.82 14.27
CA ARG A 677 -31.49 39.81 13.37
C ARG A 677 -32.61 40.42 12.52
N PRO A 678 -32.90 39.89 11.32
CA PRO A 678 -34.01 40.36 10.50
C PRO A 678 -35.35 40.19 11.25
N LYS A 679 -36.25 41.15 11.12
CA LYS A 679 -37.57 41.12 11.77
C LYS A 679 -38.65 40.71 10.78
N PHE A 680 -39.58 39.85 11.20
CA PHE A 680 -40.79 39.56 10.46
C PHE A 680 -41.85 40.61 10.78
N ASN A 681 -42.39 41.27 9.75
CA ASN A 681 -43.56 42.14 9.87
C ASN A 681 -44.86 41.40 9.52
N ILE A 682 -44.82 40.07 9.50
CA ILE A 682 -45.94 39.20 9.16
C ILE A 682 -46.44 38.58 10.47
N LYS A 683 -47.75 38.69 10.76
CA LYS A 683 -48.39 37.84 11.77
C LYS A 683 -48.37 36.41 11.21
N LEU A 684 -47.48 35.57 11.74
CA LEU A 684 -47.57 34.12 11.56
C LEU A 684 -48.85 33.70 12.29
N ALA A 685 -49.90 33.42 11.51
CA ALA A 685 -51.21 33.00 12.02
C ALA A 685 -51.18 31.53 12.44
#